data_AF-A0A925QI20-F1
#
_entry.id   AF-A0A925QI20-F1
#
_cell.length_a   1.000
_cell.length_b   1.000
_cell.length_c   1.000
_cell.angle_alpha   90.00
_cell.angle_beta   90.00
_cell.angle_gamma   90.00
#
_symmetry.space_group_name_H-M   'P 1'
#
loop_
_entity.id
_entity.type
_entity.pdbx_description
1 polymer ?
#
loop_
_entity_poly.entity_id
_entity_poly.type
_entity_poly.pdbx_seq_one_letter_code
_entity_poly.pdbx_strand_id
1 'polypeptide(L)'
;MSANAVATEAGVRIEWSSKFDIDNLGFNVYRLEQGKRIRINREIIPGSVFVAPVSNPRSNRPNAAAEFFSRAGYSYGWFDPAGTADSVYYIESVSVERVARVHQAVRAISETIPGGKQFPQMHPVAQTSEITTSGDNAENSFHETGYPAGNPSATSTHTAESTVDDQWSIAAQAGVKIAIRKDGWYRVTQPQMAAVGFNPAVDVRNLQLFTGGQEVAISTSQSGGLFGPADYIEFFGRGLDVPSSDVRTYYLIAAANPGKRVRGELQIDSLPRPSPSPLLSPTPQAFPSPISLPSAPSPATRPVPKEKWLAWLSFSGSYLIEMPVVPQIVLRADPLAAKPKNKQPPPDPPAVTPEPLAKAERLSVPPASAGGLSVPPASAGGYSYAVKPYTDASASDHPVFTLPPTKKTSPRNSRKRRGKTRLHRKTVEPKREYSHAVATAAPAPSGFPYTVEHKDRINYLSGLQNGDAENFFGQVISSIPSSQTITTPNPVVSATGAARLEIRLQGVNPVTHQVSVKFNDVVLGSMTFFGHEGPVRFFDVPVSQLQNGANTITFTPAAGAGTMLVAYVRVTYPRAFRAESDALKFSLLGTQTLQVDGFSSPAALLIDYTDPLNVGLTQPEIESSGGGYAITVPAGTPRSKAQRLFYATAAPAEQPAAISLNQPSALNLNTNAASFLIVTTNSLRASLAPLVAARQAQGMTVATVDVEDVYDEFGYGVHGPQAVKDFLARANSTWAGKPKYIVFAGDASYDPRNYLAPGDFDLVPTKLVDATFNETASDDWLADFDNDGIADVPIGRLPLRTAAEADVVVGKIVNFTPANVPQSAMLVADAQGDYYYSFEQANDQVQAQLPAGMPVQRVNIGTDGPGAARTNVIAGFNAGKALVTYTGHGNIDVWSGAAIFRTADATALTNGNKLSFVIVMDCLNGYFQGPFLLSLSEGFLKAPGGGGVAAFASSGLTFPEGQHAMSTQLYSLIYGAQPIALGDAIKIAKGATTDIDVRRTWIFFGDPSIKIR
;
A
#
# COMPACT_ATOMS: atom_id res chain seq x y z
N MET A 1 14.60 -12.07 23.20
CA MET A 1 13.33 -11.67 22.58
C MET A 1 12.30 -11.51 23.69
N SER A 2 11.35 -10.59 23.57
CA SER A 2 10.11 -10.53 24.36
C SER A 2 8.93 -10.59 23.42
N ALA A 3 7.83 -11.25 23.80
CA ALA A 3 6.66 -11.40 22.93
C ALA A 3 5.35 -11.43 23.73
N ASN A 4 4.27 -11.04 23.06
CA ASN A 4 2.91 -10.95 23.57
C ASN A 4 1.92 -11.45 22.51
N ALA A 5 0.73 -11.91 22.92
CA ALA A 5 -0.35 -12.28 22.01
C ALA A 5 -1.70 -11.86 22.60
N VAL A 6 -2.51 -11.13 21.83
CA VAL A 6 -3.80 -10.58 22.27
C VAL A 6 -4.91 -11.06 21.34
N ALA A 7 -5.95 -11.65 21.91
CA ALA A 7 -7.11 -12.16 21.18
C ALA A 7 -8.20 -11.08 21.06
N THR A 8 -8.55 -10.77 19.81
CA THR A 8 -9.61 -9.84 19.38
C THR A 8 -10.83 -10.63 18.87
N GLU A 9 -11.89 -9.94 18.44
CA GLU A 9 -13.04 -10.62 17.79
C GLU A 9 -12.70 -11.19 16.39
N ALA A 10 -11.64 -10.67 15.76
CA ALA A 10 -11.24 -11.03 14.40
C ALA A 10 -10.07 -12.02 14.30
N GLY A 11 -9.50 -12.45 15.44
CA GLY A 11 -8.30 -13.28 15.49
C GLY A 11 -7.33 -12.86 16.59
N VAL A 12 -6.09 -13.37 16.55
CA VAL A 12 -5.03 -13.04 17.51
C VAL A 12 -3.92 -12.22 16.85
N ARG A 13 -3.56 -11.11 17.48
CA ARG A 13 -2.33 -10.36 17.17
C ARG A 13 -1.17 -10.91 17.99
N ILE A 14 -0.06 -11.25 17.34
CA ILE A 14 1.21 -11.64 17.98
C ILE A 14 2.21 -10.51 17.75
N GLU A 15 2.84 -10.03 18.81
CA GLU A 15 3.84 -8.95 18.78
C GLU A 15 5.12 -9.43 19.47
N TRP A 16 6.30 -9.12 18.94
CA TRP A 16 7.57 -9.42 19.61
C TRP A 16 8.67 -8.42 19.25
N SER A 17 9.66 -8.34 20.13
CA SER A 17 10.86 -7.54 19.89
C SER A 17 12.15 -8.31 20.15
N SER A 18 13.11 -8.10 19.25
CA SER A 18 14.52 -8.46 19.45
C SER A 18 15.21 -7.36 20.27
N LYS A 19 16.27 -7.73 21.00
CA LYS A 19 17.08 -6.76 21.78
C LYS A 19 18.33 -6.31 21.04
N PHE A 20 18.81 -7.16 20.14
CA PHE A 20 20.05 -7.04 19.40
C PHE A 20 19.93 -8.08 18.29
N ASP A 21 19.95 -7.64 17.04
CA ASP A 21 19.43 -8.44 15.92
C ASP A 21 20.38 -8.42 14.72
N ILE A 22 21.65 -8.73 14.94
CA ILE A 22 22.62 -8.90 13.83
C ILE A 22 22.26 -10.20 13.06
N ASP A 23 22.31 -10.13 11.73
CA ASP A 23 22.14 -11.26 10.81
C ASP A 23 20.83 -12.05 10.94
N ASN A 24 19.76 -11.42 11.42
CA ASN A 24 18.43 -12.04 11.47
C ASN A 24 17.70 -11.90 10.12
N LEU A 25 17.56 -13.02 9.41
CA LEU A 25 16.82 -13.10 8.16
C LEU A 25 15.32 -12.90 8.39
N GLY A 26 14.82 -13.26 9.57
CA GLY A 26 13.42 -13.07 9.93
C GLY A 26 12.83 -14.20 10.77
N PHE A 27 11.51 -14.27 10.80
CA PHE A 27 10.79 -15.13 11.74
C PHE A 27 9.78 -16.09 11.10
N ASN A 28 9.64 -17.24 11.73
CA ASN A 28 8.49 -18.13 11.57
C ASN A 28 7.62 -18.07 12.81
N VAL A 29 6.31 -18.02 12.62
CA VAL A 29 5.30 -18.07 13.69
C VAL A 29 4.54 -19.38 13.54
N TYR A 30 4.43 -20.10 14.65
CA TYR A 30 3.72 -21.38 14.71
C TYR A 30 2.61 -21.30 15.75
N ARG A 31 1.40 -21.74 15.39
CA ARG A 31 0.33 -22.02 16.35
C ARG A 31 0.42 -23.47 16.84
N LEU A 32 0.15 -23.69 18.12
CA LEU A 32 0.07 -25.02 18.71
C LEU A 32 -1.35 -25.59 18.51
N GLU A 33 -1.46 -26.62 17.69
CA GLU A 33 -2.72 -27.34 17.42
C GLU A 33 -2.55 -28.82 17.75
N GLN A 34 -3.42 -29.36 18.61
CA GLN A 34 -3.38 -30.78 19.01
C GLN A 34 -1.99 -31.26 19.47
N GLY A 35 -1.21 -30.38 20.11
CA GLY A 35 0.16 -30.65 20.56
C GLY A 35 1.26 -30.56 19.49
N LYS A 36 0.92 -30.20 18.24
CA LYS A 36 1.86 -29.99 17.13
C LYS A 36 2.00 -28.49 16.81
N ARG A 37 3.20 -28.08 16.40
CA ARG A 37 3.46 -26.72 15.92
C ARG A 37 3.13 -26.65 14.42
N ILE A 38 2.08 -25.90 14.08
CA ILE A 38 1.67 -25.62 12.69
C ILE A 38 2.16 -24.22 12.34
N ARG A 39 2.97 -24.08 11.29
CA ARG A 39 3.45 -22.77 10.83
C ARG A 39 2.29 -22.01 10.22
N ILE A 40 2.06 -20.77 10.65
CA ILE A 40 0.93 -19.94 10.21
C ILE A 40 1.33 -18.83 9.23
N ASN A 41 2.60 -18.39 9.25
CA ASN A 41 3.13 -17.53 8.20
C ASN A 41 3.59 -18.36 6.99
N ARG A 42 3.18 -17.99 5.78
CA ARG A 42 3.59 -18.68 4.53
C ARG A 42 5.07 -18.48 4.26
N GLU A 43 5.50 -17.23 4.26
CA GLU A 43 6.88 -16.80 4.04
C GLU A 43 7.50 -16.22 5.31
N ILE A 44 8.83 -16.20 5.37
CA ILE A 44 9.56 -15.67 6.53
C ILE A 44 9.17 -14.20 6.76
N ILE A 45 8.83 -13.84 7.99
CA ILE A 45 8.51 -12.44 8.34
C ILE A 45 9.85 -11.67 8.35
N PRO A 46 10.06 -10.66 7.48
CA PRO A 46 11.35 -10.01 7.30
C PRO A 46 12.01 -9.58 8.62
N GLY A 47 13.25 -10.00 8.81
CA GLY A 47 14.06 -9.63 9.97
C GLY A 47 14.81 -8.31 9.78
N SER A 48 15.64 -7.98 10.75
CA SER A 48 16.46 -6.75 10.79
C SER A 48 17.30 -6.52 9.54
N VAL A 49 17.73 -7.56 8.83
CA VAL A 49 18.50 -7.40 7.58
C VAL A 49 17.72 -6.70 6.46
N PHE A 50 16.38 -6.63 6.56
CA PHE A 50 15.51 -5.91 5.62
C PHE A 50 15.24 -4.45 6.04
N VAL A 51 15.57 -4.10 7.28
CA VAL A 51 15.44 -2.75 7.84
C VAL A 51 16.81 -2.06 7.93
N ALA A 52 17.89 -2.84 7.95
CA ALA A 52 19.25 -2.35 8.03
C ALA A 52 19.55 -1.35 6.89
N PRO A 53 20.11 -0.17 7.20
CA PRO A 53 20.18 0.91 6.24
C PRO A 53 21.19 0.65 5.12
N VAL A 54 20.83 1.12 3.92
CA VAL A 54 21.76 1.28 2.80
C VAL A 54 22.88 2.23 3.23
N SER A 55 24.13 1.83 2.98
CA SER A 55 25.29 2.73 3.12
C SER A 55 25.20 3.85 2.07
N ASN A 56 24.62 5.00 2.44
CA ASN A 56 24.38 6.10 1.51
C ASN A 56 25.69 6.87 1.20
N PRO A 57 26.23 6.80 -0.04
CA PRO A 57 27.47 7.49 -0.41
C PRO A 57 27.32 9.01 -0.51
N ARG A 58 26.10 9.56 -0.41
CA ARG A 58 25.87 11.01 -0.29
C ARG A 58 26.06 11.54 1.14
N SER A 59 26.15 10.66 2.14
CA SER A 59 26.37 11.08 3.52
C SER A 59 27.86 11.22 3.82
N ASN A 60 28.31 12.42 4.22
CA ASN A 60 29.64 12.65 4.80
C ASN A 60 29.71 12.19 6.29
N ARG A 61 28.74 11.39 6.77
CA ARG A 61 28.67 10.87 8.14
C ARG A 61 29.21 9.44 8.15
N PRO A 62 29.93 9.01 9.20
CA PRO A 62 30.68 7.76 9.18
C PRO A 62 29.79 6.50 9.14
N ASN A 63 30.30 5.45 8.48
CA ASN A 63 29.68 4.11 8.38
C ASN A 63 29.26 3.49 9.73
N ALA A 64 29.84 3.97 10.84
CA ALA A 64 29.48 3.59 12.20
C ALA A 64 27.98 3.76 12.52
N ALA A 65 27.27 4.70 11.89
CA ALA A 65 25.82 4.83 12.09
C ALA A 65 25.04 3.65 11.48
N ALA A 66 25.41 3.23 10.27
CA ALA A 66 24.81 2.04 9.63
C ALA A 66 25.15 0.75 10.41
N GLU A 67 26.40 0.63 10.90
CA GLU A 67 26.79 -0.47 11.81
C GLU A 67 26.10 -0.43 13.18
N PHE A 68 25.58 0.72 13.62
CA PHE A 68 24.80 0.83 14.86
C PHE A 68 23.35 0.38 14.63
N PHE A 69 22.70 0.85 13.57
CA PHE A 69 21.33 0.43 13.24
C PHE A 69 21.22 -1.04 12.84
N SER A 70 22.25 -1.63 12.22
CA SER A 70 22.30 -3.09 11.97
C SER A 70 22.45 -3.95 13.23
N ARG A 71 22.73 -3.32 14.38
CA ARG A 71 22.82 -3.95 15.71
C ARG A 71 21.61 -3.67 16.61
N ALA A 72 20.70 -2.80 16.18
CA ALA A 72 19.52 -2.43 16.95
C ALA A 72 18.58 -3.63 17.17
N GLY A 73 17.76 -3.53 18.22
CA GLY A 73 16.58 -4.38 18.39
C GLY A 73 15.40 -3.80 17.62
N TYR A 74 14.62 -4.67 16.98
CA TYR A 74 13.44 -4.29 16.18
C TYR A 74 12.18 -4.93 16.74
N SER A 75 11.04 -4.27 16.52
CA SER A 75 9.72 -4.77 16.85
C SER A 75 9.02 -5.31 15.61
N TYR A 76 8.30 -6.42 15.79
CA TYR A 76 7.67 -7.19 14.73
C TYR A 76 6.27 -7.63 15.15
N GLY A 77 5.38 -7.79 14.18
CA GLY A 77 3.99 -8.23 14.40
C GLY A 77 3.55 -9.28 13.38
N TRP A 78 2.54 -10.06 13.76
CA TRP A 78 1.81 -10.96 12.88
C TRP A 78 0.35 -11.05 13.32
N PHE A 79 -0.57 -11.24 12.38
CA PHE A 79 -1.98 -11.46 12.68
C PHE A 79 -2.41 -12.87 12.28
N ASP A 80 -3.09 -13.56 13.20
CA ASP A 80 -3.67 -14.88 13.00
C ASP A 80 -5.20 -14.79 13.03
N PRO A 81 -5.87 -14.71 11.86
CA PRO A 81 -7.33 -14.58 11.79
C PRO A 81 -8.08 -15.83 12.28
N ALA A 82 -7.40 -16.97 12.44
CA ALA A 82 -7.97 -18.19 13.01
C ALA A 82 -7.56 -18.39 14.49
N GLY A 83 -6.84 -17.44 15.07
CA GLY A 83 -6.41 -17.46 16.47
C GLY A 83 -7.57 -17.17 17.44
N THR A 84 -7.45 -17.68 18.66
CA THR A 84 -8.41 -17.47 19.75
C THR A 84 -7.67 -17.18 21.07
N ALA A 85 -8.40 -16.82 22.13
CA ALA A 85 -7.82 -16.63 23.47
C ALA A 85 -7.14 -17.89 24.06
N ASP A 86 -7.46 -19.09 23.56
CA ASP A 86 -6.81 -20.34 23.97
C ASP A 86 -5.54 -20.68 23.16
N SER A 87 -5.28 -19.94 22.07
CA SER A 87 -4.17 -20.23 21.16
C SER A 87 -2.80 -19.98 21.82
N VAL A 88 -1.85 -20.85 21.49
CA VAL A 88 -0.46 -20.77 21.96
C VAL A 88 0.46 -20.67 20.76
N TYR A 89 1.36 -19.70 20.78
CA TYR A 89 2.26 -19.37 19.68
C TYR A 89 3.71 -19.66 20.05
N TYR A 90 4.49 -20.08 19.06
CA TYR A 90 5.94 -20.15 19.11
C TYR A 90 6.49 -19.27 17.99
N ILE A 91 7.48 -18.45 18.31
CA ILE A 91 8.21 -17.64 17.34
C ILE A 91 9.60 -18.28 17.19
N GLU A 92 10.08 -18.38 15.95
CA GLU A 92 11.37 -18.92 15.57
C GLU A 92 12.13 -17.87 14.77
N SER A 93 13.24 -17.37 15.30
CA SER A 93 14.14 -16.49 14.53
C SER A 93 15.08 -17.33 13.67
N VAL A 94 15.34 -16.90 12.45
CA VAL A 94 16.20 -17.59 11.48
C VAL A 94 17.33 -16.65 11.07
N SER A 95 18.59 -17.03 11.28
CA SER A 95 19.71 -16.19 10.82
C SER A 95 19.89 -16.24 9.30
N VAL A 96 20.74 -15.36 8.73
CA VAL A 96 21.19 -15.44 7.32
C VAL A 96 21.82 -16.81 7.01
N GLU A 97 22.55 -17.38 7.97
CA GLU A 97 23.09 -18.76 7.94
C GLU A 97 22.03 -19.85 8.15
N ARG A 98 20.75 -19.48 8.31
CA ARG A 98 19.60 -20.35 8.62
C ARG A 98 19.71 -21.14 9.92
N VAL A 99 20.41 -20.61 10.92
CA VAL A 99 20.35 -21.13 12.29
C VAL A 99 19.01 -20.73 12.90
N ALA A 100 18.05 -21.66 12.85
CA ALA A 100 16.74 -21.49 13.46
C ALA A 100 16.84 -21.58 15.00
N ARG A 101 16.19 -20.63 15.70
CA ARG A 101 16.08 -20.62 17.17
C ARG A 101 14.64 -20.36 17.58
N VAL A 102 14.00 -21.38 18.14
CA VAL A 102 12.64 -21.28 18.68
C VAL A 102 12.68 -20.65 20.06
N HIS A 103 11.87 -19.61 20.25
CA HIS A 103 11.76 -18.86 21.50
C HIS A 103 10.66 -19.44 22.40
N GLN A 104 10.49 -18.85 23.59
CA GLN A 104 9.47 -19.29 24.55
C GLN A 104 8.06 -19.14 23.97
N ALA A 105 7.17 -20.04 24.39
CA ALA A 105 5.78 -20.03 23.98
C ALA A 105 5.03 -18.83 24.56
N VAL A 106 4.17 -18.22 23.74
CA VAL A 106 3.32 -17.10 24.10
C VAL A 106 1.87 -17.57 24.06
N ARG A 107 1.13 -17.40 25.16
CA ARG A 107 -0.32 -17.66 25.16
C ARG A 107 -1.05 -16.38 24.77
N ALA A 108 -2.07 -16.51 23.94
CA ALA A 108 -3.03 -15.44 23.76
C ALA A 108 -3.71 -15.11 25.10
N ILE A 109 -4.04 -13.83 25.29
CA ILE A 109 -4.88 -13.36 26.40
C ILE A 109 -6.11 -12.63 25.82
N SER A 110 -7.26 -12.83 26.44
CA SER A 110 -8.50 -12.15 26.08
C SER A 110 -8.41 -10.65 26.40
N GLU A 111 -8.86 -9.81 25.48
CA GLU A 111 -8.78 -8.35 25.51
C GLU A 111 -9.75 -7.67 26.51
N THR A 112 -10.18 -8.39 27.54
CA THR A 112 -11.23 -7.97 28.46
C THR A 112 -10.66 -7.07 29.58
N ILE A 113 -10.74 -5.75 29.40
CA ILE A 113 -10.40 -4.79 30.47
C ILE A 113 -11.35 -5.00 31.66
N PRO A 114 -10.86 -5.03 32.92
CA PRO A 114 -11.70 -4.98 34.11
C PRO A 114 -12.57 -3.72 34.11
N GLY A 115 -13.87 -3.89 33.79
CA GLY A 115 -14.81 -2.78 33.62
C GLY A 115 -15.62 -2.79 32.31
N GLY A 116 -15.40 -3.75 31.41
CA GLY A 116 -16.29 -4.00 30.26
C GLY A 116 -16.16 -3.01 29.11
N LYS A 117 -15.01 -2.34 28.98
CA LYS A 117 -14.62 -1.59 27.78
C LYS A 117 -13.61 -2.44 27.00
N GLN A 118 -13.79 -2.60 25.70
CA GLN A 118 -12.81 -3.23 24.83
C GLN A 118 -11.60 -2.30 24.62
N PHE A 119 -10.44 -2.86 24.31
CA PHE A 119 -9.36 -2.07 23.70
C PHE A 119 -9.77 -1.62 22.29
N PRO A 120 -9.14 -0.57 21.72
CA PRO A 120 -9.31 -0.24 20.31
C PRO A 120 -8.73 -1.39 19.46
N GLN A 121 -9.60 -2.17 18.83
CA GLN A 121 -9.18 -3.27 17.98
C GLN A 121 -8.71 -2.76 16.62
N MET A 122 -7.65 -3.38 16.09
CA MET A 122 -7.48 -3.47 14.64
C MET A 122 -8.55 -4.44 14.11
N HIS A 123 -9.76 -3.94 13.92
CA HIS A 123 -10.77 -4.67 13.18
C HIS A 123 -10.34 -4.70 11.70
N PRO A 124 -10.21 -5.88 11.05
CA PRO A 124 -10.38 -5.92 9.61
C PRO A 124 -11.79 -5.42 9.31
N VAL A 125 -11.91 -4.41 8.45
CA VAL A 125 -13.22 -3.82 8.11
C VAL A 125 -14.13 -4.92 7.57
N ALA A 126 -15.32 -5.05 8.15
CA ALA A 126 -16.31 -6.01 7.68
C ALA A 126 -16.66 -5.70 6.21
N GLN A 127 -16.28 -6.60 5.31
CA GLN A 127 -16.53 -6.48 3.87
C GLN A 127 -18.04 -6.41 3.61
N THR A 128 -18.57 -5.20 3.41
CA THR A 128 -19.94 -4.97 2.96
C THR A 128 -19.99 -4.92 1.44
N SER A 129 -19.58 -6.04 0.85
CA SER A 129 -19.78 -6.44 -0.55
C SER A 129 -19.54 -7.94 -0.62
N GLU A 130 -20.49 -8.72 -1.14
CA GLU A 130 -20.40 -10.17 -1.19
C GLU A 130 -19.31 -10.63 -2.18
N ILE A 131 -18.07 -10.75 -1.69
CA ILE A 131 -16.99 -11.43 -2.39
C ILE A 131 -17.10 -12.92 -2.07
N THR A 132 -17.54 -13.71 -3.05
CA THR A 132 -17.63 -15.17 -2.93
C THR A 132 -16.26 -15.77 -2.64
N THR A 133 -16.19 -16.60 -1.59
CA THR A 133 -14.95 -17.21 -1.11
C THR A 133 -14.35 -18.22 -2.11
N SER A 134 -13.36 -17.78 -2.89
CA SER A 134 -12.36 -18.64 -3.53
C SER A 134 -10.98 -18.28 -2.97
N GLY A 135 -10.30 -19.24 -2.34
CA GLY A 135 -9.14 -19.00 -1.49
C GLY A 135 -7.82 -18.77 -2.21
N ASP A 136 -7.69 -17.66 -2.94
CA ASP A 136 -6.47 -17.24 -3.65
C ASP A 136 -5.94 -15.87 -3.14
N ASN A 137 -6.05 -15.60 -1.84
CA ASN A 137 -5.63 -14.34 -1.20
C ASN A 137 -4.09 -14.21 -1.02
N ALA A 138 -3.33 -14.60 -2.03
CA ALA A 138 -2.00 -14.08 -2.30
C ALA A 138 -1.93 -13.86 -3.81
N GLU A 139 -1.83 -12.61 -4.26
CA GLU A 139 -1.64 -12.30 -5.68
C GLU A 139 -0.26 -12.80 -6.13
N ASN A 140 -0.16 -14.09 -6.45
CA ASN A 140 0.83 -14.58 -7.42
C ASN A 140 0.46 -13.92 -8.75
N SER A 141 0.98 -12.71 -8.98
CA SER A 141 0.59 -11.88 -10.11
C SER A 141 1.21 -12.43 -11.41
N PHE A 142 0.56 -13.45 -11.96
CA PHE A 142 0.83 -14.01 -13.27
C PHE A 142 0.33 -13.03 -14.34
N HIS A 143 1.08 -11.95 -14.54
CA HIS A 143 0.77 -10.97 -15.57
C HIS A 143 1.17 -11.50 -16.95
N GLU A 144 0.16 -11.93 -17.71
CA GLU A 144 0.29 -12.20 -19.13
C GLU A 144 0.51 -10.89 -19.91
N THR A 145 1.77 -10.61 -20.26
CA THR A 145 2.13 -9.43 -21.03
C THR A 145 2.36 -9.81 -22.49
N GLY A 146 1.37 -9.54 -23.35
CA GLY A 146 1.55 -9.65 -24.79
C GLY A 146 2.64 -8.70 -25.28
N TYR A 147 3.84 -9.22 -25.55
CA TYR A 147 5.02 -8.40 -25.88
C TYR A 147 4.88 -7.78 -27.30
N PRO A 148 5.49 -6.60 -27.59
CA PRO A 148 6.43 -5.88 -26.73
C PRO A 148 5.77 -5.19 -25.53
N ALA A 149 6.15 -5.59 -24.31
CA ALA A 149 5.91 -4.73 -23.17
C ALA A 149 6.79 -3.52 -23.39
N GLY A 150 6.14 -2.37 -23.60
CA GLY A 150 6.83 -1.10 -23.58
C GLY A 150 7.61 -1.01 -22.27
N ASN A 151 8.84 -0.51 -22.36
CA ASN A 151 9.51 0.08 -21.22
C ASN A 151 8.49 0.98 -20.49
N PRO A 152 8.32 0.96 -19.16
CA PRO A 152 7.37 1.87 -18.50
C PRO A 152 7.69 3.36 -18.76
N SER A 153 8.89 3.68 -19.26
CA SER A 153 9.28 4.99 -19.81
C SER A 153 8.97 5.19 -21.31
N ALA A 154 8.12 4.37 -21.93
CA ALA A 154 7.72 4.53 -23.33
C ALA A 154 6.66 5.64 -23.44
N THR A 155 7.12 6.87 -23.59
CA THR A 155 6.30 8.05 -23.92
C THR A 155 5.28 7.69 -24.99
N SER A 156 3.99 7.87 -24.68
CA SER A 156 2.92 7.57 -25.62
C SER A 156 3.08 8.43 -26.88
N THR A 157 2.81 7.84 -28.05
CA THR A 157 2.89 8.59 -29.33
C THR A 157 1.64 9.41 -29.52
N HIS A 158 1.63 10.60 -28.92
CA HIS A 158 0.70 11.73 -29.11
C HIS A 158 -0.65 11.41 -29.79
N THR A 159 -1.58 10.87 -29.01
CA THR A 159 -2.94 11.43 -29.04
C THR A 159 -2.94 12.67 -28.12
N ALA A 160 -3.83 13.62 -28.36
CA ALA A 160 -3.90 14.81 -27.51
C ALA A 160 -4.19 14.41 -26.07
N GLU A 161 -3.29 14.77 -25.15
CA GLU A 161 -3.49 14.53 -23.71
C GLU A 161 -4.72 15.32 -23.26
N SER A 162 -5.63 14.63 -22.58
CA SER A 162 -6.73 15.23 -21.84
C SER A 162 -6.16 16.17 -20.77
N THR A 163 -6.88 17.24 -20.52
CA THR A 163 -6.56 18.18 -19.46
C THR A 163 -7.19 17.74 -18.14
N VAL A 164 -6.68 18.24 -17.01
CA VAL A 164 -7.34 18.04 -15.72
C VAL A 164 -8.74 18.69 -15.70
N ASP A 165 -8.98 19.74 -16.49
CA ASP A 165 -10.30 20.36 -16.66
C ASP A 165 -11.34 19.39 -17.28
N ASP A 166 -10.91 18.49 -18.16
CA ASP A 166 -11.75 17.43 -18.72
C ASP A 166 -12.15 16.43 -17.62
N GLN A 167 -11.21 16.03 -16.76
CA GLN A 167 -11.48 15.15 -15.63
C GLN A 167 -12.37 15.80 -14.57
N TRP A 168 -12.16 17.09 -14.25
CA TRP A 168 -13.08 17.85 -13.38
C TRP A 168 -14.50 17.90 -13.95
N SER A 169 -14.63 18.04 -15.27
CA SER A 169 -15.93 18.02 -15.95
C SER A 169 -16.62 16.65 -15.89
N ILE A 170 -15.86 15.56 -15.80
CA ILE A 170 -16.37 14.19 -15.60
C ILE A 170 -16.76 13.95 -14.14
N ALA A 171 -15.86 14.28 -13.20
CA ALA A 171 -16.08 14.11 -11.75
C ALA A 171 -17.29 14.91 -11.23
N ALA A 172 -17.55 16.09 -11.81
CA ALA A 172 -18.72 16.92 -11.49
C ALA A 172 -20.08 16.37 -12.02
N GLN A 173 -20.11 15.18 -12.63
CA GLN A 173 -21.34 14.58 -13.17
C GLN A 173 -21.75 13.30 -12.43
N ALA A 174 -23.06 13.10 -12.27
CA ALA A 174 -23.57 11.84 -11.73
C ALA A 174 -23.37 10.72 -12.76
N GLY A 175 -22.77 9.61 -12.32
CA GLY A 175 -22.35 8.54 -13.22
C GLY A 175 -22.00 7.27 -12.46
N VAL A 176 -21.38 6.31 -13.14
CA VAL A 176 -20.94 5.03 -12.58
C VAL A 176 -19.43 4.93 -12.66
N LYS A 177 -18.77 4.73 -11.52
CA LYS A 177 -17.36 4.31 -11.42
C LYS A 177 -17.31 2.80 -11.62
N ILE A 178 -16.48 2.34 -12.56
CA ILE A 178 -16.27 0.93 -12.91
C ILE A 178 -14.79 0.61 -12.67
N ALA A 179 -14.51 -0.30 -11.75
CA ALA A 179 -13.16 -0.63 -11.31
C ALA A 179 -12.61 -1.82 -12.09
N ILE A 180 -11.51 -1.62 -12.83
CA ILE A 180 -10.87 -2.63 -13.67
C ILE A 180 -9.45 -2.93 -13.17
N ARG A 181 -9.18 -4.20 -12.83
CA ARG A 181 -7.87 -4.67 -12.32
C ARG A 181 -6.93 -5.24 -13.38
N LYS A 182 -7.44 -5.64 -14.55
CA LYS A 182 -6.64 -6.28 -15.61
C LYS A 182 -7.16 -5.95 -17.01
N ASP A 183 -6.33 -6.19 -18.02
CA ASP A 183 -6.72 -6.03 -19.42
C ASP A 183 -7.74 -7.11 -19.83
N GLY A 184 -8.89 -6.72 -20.39
CA GLY A 184 -9.97 -7.65 -20.73
C GLY A 184 -11.14 -7.00 -21.47
N TRP A 185 -12.05 -7.82 -22.00
CA TRP A 185 -13.33 -7.36 -22.54
C TRP A 185 -14.40 -7.48 -21.46
N TYR A 186 -14.93 -6.35 -20.99
CA TYR A 186 -15.84 -6.27 -19.86
C TYR A 186 -17.27 -6.02 -20.32
N ARG A 187 -18.25 -6.57 -19.59
CA ARG A 187 -19.68 -6.24 -19.73
C ARG A 187 -20.24 -5.71 -18.42
N VAL A 188 -20.94 -4.59 -18.48
CA VAL A 188 -21.73 -4.05 -17.37
C VAL A 188 -23.18 -3.89 -17.80
N THR A 189 -24.08 -4.52 -17.06
CA THR A 189 -25.52 -4.56 -17.36
C THR A 189 -26.27 -3.37 -16.74
N GLN A 190 -27.39 -2.98 -17.34
CA GLN A 190 -28.25 -1.93 -16.80
C GLN A 190 -28.69 -2.23 -15.34
N PRO A 191 -29.10 -3.45 -14.96
CA PRO A 191 -29.45 -3.75 -13.57
C PRO A 191 -28.31 -3.56 -12.58
N GLN A 192 -27.06 -3.87 -12.95
CA GLN A 192 -25.88 -3.60 -12.10
C GLN A 192 -25.68 -2.09 -11.88
N MET A 193 -25.85 -1.26 -12.91
CA MET A 193 -25.75 0.20 -12.79
C MET A 193 -26.88 0.77 -11.93
N ALA A 194 -28.12 0.30 -12.13
CA ALA A 194 -29.26 0.75 -11.31
C ALA A 194 -29.15 0.29 -9.85
N ALA A 195 -28.54 -0.87 -9.58
CA ALA A 195 -28.29 -1.35 -8.21
C ALA A 195 -27.37 -0.42 -7.41
N VAL A 196 -26.42 0.27 -8.07
CA VAL A 196 -25.58 1.31 -7.44
C VAL A 196 -26.20 2.71 -7.49
N GLY A 197 -27.44 2.86 -8.00
CA GLY A 197 -28.18 4.12 -8.01
C GLY A 197 -28.12 4.93 -9.30
N PHE A 198 -27.53 4.42 -10.39
CA PHE A 198 -27.55 5.09 -11.69
C PHE A 198 -28.98 5.17 -12.24
N ASN A 199 -29.37 6.33 -12.78
CA ASN A 199 -30.67 6.50 -13.42
C ASN A 199 -30.65 5.95 -14.87
N PRO A 200 -31.36 4.86 -15.18
CA PRO A 200 -31.35 4.27 -16.52
C PRO A 200 -32.33 4.93 -17.50
N ALA A 201 -33.08 5.96 -17.08
CA ALA A 201 -34.01 6.68 -17.95
C ALA A 201 -33.29 7.62 -18.95
N VAL A 202 -32.38 7.04 -19.74
CA VAL A 202 -31.46 7.71 -20.66
C VAL A 202 -31.46 6.97 -22.00
N ASP A 203 -31.11 7.67 -23.08
CA ASP A 203 -30.91 7.03 -24.38
C ASP A 203 -29.57 6.30 -24.39
N VAL A 204 -29.55 5.03 -24.80
CA VAL A 204 -28.33 4.21 -24.90
C VAL A 204 -27.26 4.86 -25.78
N ARG A 205 -27.63 5.68 -26.78
CA ARG A 205 -26.69 6.44 -27.60
C ARG A 205 -25.89 7.47 -26.80
N ASN A 206 -26.47 8.02 -25.75
CA ASN A 206 -25.90 9.11 -24.96
C ASN A 206 -25.01 8.64 -23.80
N LEU A 207 -24.86 7.32 -23.63
CA LEU A 207 -23.87 6.75 -22.72
C LEU A 207 -22.45 6.99 -23.27
N GLN A 208 -21.60 7.58 -22.43
CA GLN A 208 -20.20 7.90 -22.68
C GLN A 208 -19.33 7.32 -21.55
N LEU A 209 -18.22 6.67 -21.91
CA LEU A 209 -17.29 6.04 -20.95
C LEU A 209 -15.93 6.74 -21.02
N PHE A 210 -15.34 7.06 -19.88
CA PHE A 210 -14.06 7.77 -19.79
C PHE A 210 -13.06 7.08 -18.88
N THR A 211 -11.76 7.20 -19.16
CA THR A 211 -10.68 6.92 -18.20
C THR A 211 -9.53 7.88 -18.45
N GLY A 212 -8.87 8.38 -17.40
CA GLY A 212 -7.81 9.39 -17.56
C GLY A 212 -8.26 10.67 -18.27
N GLY A 213 -9.53 11.07 -18.13
CA GLY A 213 -10.11 12.20 -18.88
C GLY A 213 -10.38 11.95 -20.38
N GLN A 214 -10.12 10.75 -20.91
CA GLN A 214 -10.28 10.43 -22.34
C GLN A 214 -11.45 9.48 -22.60
N GLU A 215 -12.23 9.73 -23.65
CA GLU A 215 -13.39 8.90 -24.01
C GLU A 215 -12.99 7.56 -24.65
N VAL A 216 -13.56 6.48 -24.12
CA VAL A 216 -13.36 5.08 -24.50
C VAL A 216 -14.54 4.62 -25.34
N ALA A 217 -14.26 3.95 -26.47
CA ALA A 217 -15.30 3.37 -27.32
C ALA A 217 -16.03 2.22 -26.60
N ILE A 218 -17.36 2.30 -26.52
CA ILE A 218 -18.22 1.22 -25.99
C ILE A 218 -19.01 0.51 -27.09
N SER A 219 -19.30 -0.77 -26.89
CA SER A 219 -20.33 -1.56 -27.56
C SER A 219 -21.61 -1.48 -26.72
N THR A 220 -22.79 -1.51 -27.35
CA THR A 220 -24.07 -1.38 -26.65
C THR A 220 -25.10 -2.36 -27.19
N SER A 221 -25.88 -2.97 -26.29
CA SER A 221 -26.89 -4.00 -26.63
C SER A 221 -27.93 -3.58 -27.68
N GLN A 222 -28.16 -2.27 -27.86
CA GLN A 222 -29.01 -1.70 -28.89
C GLN A 222 -28.42 -0.40 -29.47
N SER A 223 -28.82 -0.04 -30.70
CA SER A 223 -28.33 1.14 -31.44
C SER A 223 -28.87 2.48 -30.91
N GLY A 224 -29.94 2.47 -30.11
CA GLY A 224 -30.49 3.62 -29.42
C GLY A 224 -31.91 3.41 -28.90
N GLY A 225 -32.39 4.33 -28.05
CA GLY A 225 -33.63 4.17 -27.30
C GLY A 225 -33.36 4.04 -25.79
N LEU A 226 -34.40 3.82 -24.98
CA LEU A 226 -34.29 3.77 -23.52
C LEU A 226 -33.47 2.56 -23.06
N PHE A 227 -32.52 2.78 -22.16
CA PHE A 227 -31.68 1.74 -21.54
C PHE A 227 -32.50 0.88 -20.56
N GLY A 228 -32.94 -0.28 -21.02
CA GLY A 228 -33.85 -1.18 -20.31
C GLY A 228 -33.18 -2.33 -19.55
N PRO A 229 -33.95 -3.15 -18.80
CA PRO A 229 -33.40 -4.19 -17.93
C PRO A 229 -32.64 -5.34 -18.60
N ALA A 230 -32.76 -5.50 -19.92
CA ALA A 230 -32.01 -6.48 -20.70
C ALA A 230 -30.72 -5.91 -21.31
N ASP A 231 -30.49 -4.60 -21.19
CA ASP A 231 -29.40 -3.91 -21.85
C ASP A 231 -28.09 -3.95 -21.07
N TYR A 232 -27.01 -3.71 -21.79
CA TYR A 232 -25.65 -3.66 -21.27
C TYR A 232 -24.75 -2.80 -22.16
N ILE A 233 -23.62 -2.40 -21.59
CA ILE A 233 -22.46 -1.90 -22.33
C ILE A 233 -21.36 -2.94 -22.30
N GLU A 234 -20.50 -2.95 -23.33
CA GLU A 234 -19.22 -3.67 -23.31
C GLU A 234 -18.06 -2.77 -23.74
N PHE A 235 -16.86 -3.03 -23.23
CA PHE A 235 -15.66 -2.26 -23.57
C PHE A 235 -14.38 -3.04 -23.27
N PHE A 236 -13.27 -2.61 -23.85
CA PHE A 236 -11.95 -3.11 -23.48
C PHE A 236 -11.43 -2.34 -22.27
N GLY A 237 -11.45 -2.98 -21.11
CA GLY A 237 -10.87 -2.45 -19.89
C GLY A 237 -9.38 -2.77 -19.81
N ARG A 238 -8.64 -1.96 -19.06
CA ARG A 238 -7.20 -2.11 -18.77
C ARG A 238 -6.95 -1.85 -17.30
N GLY A 239 -6.08 -2.63 -16.67
CA GLY A 239 -5.70 -2.44 -15.27
C GLY A 239 -4.67 -1.32 -15.06
N LEU A 240 -4.15 -1.25 -13.84
CA LEU A 240 -2.88 -0.61 -13.49
C LEU A 240 -1.90 -1.66 -12.93
N ASP A 241 -0.62 -1.31 -12.86
CA ASP A 241 0.32 -1.92 -11.91
C ASP A 241 1.21 -0.81 -11.36
N VAL A 242 0.64 0.02 -10.47
CA VAL A 242 1.39 1.05 -9.72
C VAL A 242 1.43 0.65 -8.23
N PRO A 243 2.38 1.18 -7.43
CA PRO A 243 2.55 0.75 -6.04
C PRO A 243 1.27 0.89 -5.21
N SER A 244 0.50 1.97 -5.42
CA SER A 244 -0.74 2.25 -4.69
C SER A 244 -2.01 1.58 -5.24
N SER A 245 -2.00 1.06 -6.48
CA SER A 245 -3.21 0.48 -7.08
C SER A 245 -2.95 -0.37 -8.33
N ASP A 246 -3.73 -1.44 -8.47
CA ASP A 246 -3.98 -2.17 -9.72
C ASP A 246 -5.30 -1.75 -10.40
N VAL A 247 -6.12 -0.95 -9.72
CA VAL A 247 -7.44 -0.53 -10.21
C VAL A 247 -7.30 0.70 -11.10
N ARG A 248 -7.69 0.57 -12.37
CA ARG A 248 -8.05 1.70 -13.21
C ARG A 248 -9.54 1.97 -13.10
N THR A 249 -9.89 3.21 -12.78
CA THR A 249 -11.28 3.66 -12.74
C THR A 249 -11.72 4.10 -14.14
N TYR A 250 -12.93 3.68 -14.51
CA TYR A 250 -13.65 4.13 -15.70
C TYR A 250 -14.96 4.80 -15.27
N TYR A 251 -15.31 5.94 -15.85
CA TYR A 251 -16.50 6.72 -15.54
C TYR A 251 -17.51 6.62 -16.68
N LEU A 252 -18.67 6.02 -16.41
CA LEU A 252 -19.81 6.02 -17.33
C LEU A 252 -20.76 7.16 -16.95
N ILE A 253 -21.01 8.08 -17.88
CA ILE A 253 -21.96 9.18 -17.73
C ILE A 253 -23.03 9.15 -18.83
N ALA A 254 -24.17 9.80 -18.57
CA ALA A 254 -25.21 10.04 -19.56
C ALA A 254 -25.15 11.49 -20.03
N ALA A 255 -24.63 11.72 -21.24
CA ALA A 255 -24.40 13.04 -21.79
C ALA A 255 -25.58 13.57 -22.62
N ALA A 256 -25.47 14.82 -23.08
CA ALA A 256 -26.42 15.39 -24.06
C ALA A 256 -26.17 14.89 -25.50
N ASN A 257 -24.92 14.50 -25.80
CA ASN A 257 -24.48 14.07 -27.13
C ASN A 257 -24.28 12.56 -27.17
N PRO A 258 -24.36 11.92 -28.37
CA PRO A 258 -23.98 10.53 -28.52
C PRO A 258 -22.53 10.27 -28.11
N GLY A 259 -22.29 9.12 -27.50
CA GLY A 259 -20.95 8.68 -27.13
C GLY A 259 -20.20 7.93 -28.23
N LYS A 260 -18.91 7.75 -27.99
CA LYS A 260 -18.00 6.97 -28.82
C LYS A 260 -18.41 5.50 -28.86
N ARG A 261 -18.40 4.91 -30.06
CA ARG A 261 -18.79 3.51 -30.28
C ARG A 261 -17.69 2.69 -30.93
N VAL A 262 -17.71 1.38 -30.66
CA VAL A 262 -16.74 0.41 -31.15
C VAL A 262 -16.86 0.25 -32.67
N ARG A 263 -15.72 0.18 -33.36
CA ARG A 263 -15.68 0.13 -34.83
C ARG A 263 -15.98 -1.28 -35.33
N GLY A 264 -16.87 -1.44 -36.31
CA GLY A 264 -17.18 -2.74 -36.91
C GLY A 264 -18.27 -3.56 -36.19
N GLU A 265 -18.92 -2.97 -35.18
CA GLU A 265 -20.10 -3.52 -34.51
C GLU A 265 -21.22 -3.78 -35.55
N LEU A 266 -21.54 -5.06 -35.78
CA LEU A 266 -22.69 -5.47 -36.58
C LEU A 266 -23.97 -5.25 -35.74
N GLN A 267 -24.49 -4.03 -35.79
CA GLN A 267 -25.71 -3.67 -35.06
C GLN A 267 -26.90 -4.55 -35.48
N ILE A 268 -27.57 -5.14 -34.49
CA ILE A 268 -28.60 -6.17 -34.68
C ILE A 268 -29.96 -5.53 -35.06
N ASP A 269 -29.99 -4.86 -36.20
CA ASP A 269 -31.21 -4.45 -36.90
C ASP A 269 -31.39 -5.19 -38.25
N SER A 270 -30.42 -5.99 -38.69
CA SER A 270 -30.39 -6.61 -40.02
C SER A 270 -30.36 -8.15 -40.06
N LEU A 271 -30.46 -8.83 -38.91
CA LEU A 271 -30.67 -10.29 -38.88
C LEU A 271 -32.17 -10.59 -38.70
N PRO A 272 -32.83 -11.31 -39.62
CA PRO A 272 -34.22 -11.70 -39.42
C PRO A 272 -34.31 -12.63 -38.21
N ARG A 273 -35.12 -12.26 -37.21
CA ARG A 273 -35.46 -13.18 -36.11
C ARG A 273 -35.97 -14.50 -36.72
N PRO A 274 -35.55 -15.68 -36.21
CA PRO A 274 -36.20 -16.92 -36.59
C PRO A 274 -37.69 -16.77 -36.26
N SER A 275 -38.53 -16.93 -37.28
CA SER A 275 -39.98 -16.93 -37.08
C SER A 275 -40.33 -18.11 -36.16
N PRO A 276 -41.15 -17.93 -35.12
CA PRO A 276 -41.59 -19.05 -34.31
C PRO A 276 -42.35 -20.02 -35.22
N SER A 277 -41.85 -21.26 -35.33
CA SER A 277 -42.52 -22.31 -36.11
C SER A 277 -43.97 -22.45 -35.65
N PRO A 278 -44.94 -22.53 -36.57
CA PRO A 278 -46.35 -22.64 -36.20
C PRO A 278 -46.58 -23.93 -35.41
N LEU A 279 -47.02 -23.77 -34.16
CA LEU A 279 -47.45 -24.88 -33.32
C LEU A 279 -48.63 -25.58 -33.99
N LEU A 280 -48.43 -26.84 -34.39
CA LEU A 280 -49.51 -27.72 -34.82
C LEU A 280 -50.54 -27.84 -33.69
N SER A 281 -51.77 -27.39 -33.97
CA SER A 281 -52.86 -27.40 -33.00
C SER A 281 -53.41 -28.82 -32.80
N PRO A 282 -53.49 -29.34 -31.55
CA PRO A 282 -54.33 -30.49 -31.25
C PRO A 282 -55.80 -30.05 -31.22
N THR A 283 -56.66 -30.76 -31.95
CA THR A 283 -58.12 -30.54 -31.97
C THR A 283 -58.75 -30.99 -30.64
N PRO A 284 -59.77 -30.30 -30.08
CA PRO A 284 -60.20 -30.52 -28.70
C PRO A 284 -61.18 -31.70 -28.52
N GLN A 285 -61.17 -32.31 -27.34
CA GLN A 285 -62.27 -33.11 -26.79
C GLN A 285 -62.79 -32.53 -25.48
N ALA A 286 -64.08 -32.75 -25.21
CA ALA A 286 -64.88 -31.92 -24.31
C ALA A 286 -65.00 -32.44 -22.86
N PHE A 287 -65.24 -31.51 -21.94
CA PHE A 287 -65.66 -31.79 -20.56
C PHE A 287 -67.19 -31.64 -20.40
N PRO A 288 -67.87 -32.53 -19.66
CA PRO A 288 -69.20 -32.27 -19.09
C PRO A 288 -69.13 -31.58 -17.71
N SER A 289 -70.25 -31.00 -17.28
CA SER A 289 -70.36 -29.91 -16.28
C SER A 289 -70.78 -30.37 -14.85
N PRO A 290 -70.83 -29.48 -13.82
CA PRO A 290 -70.76 -29.82 -12.39
C PRO A 290 -72.09 -29.71 -11.60
N ILE A 291 -72.07 -29.99 -10.28
CA ILE A 291 -72.93 -29.58 -9.13
C ILE A 291 -72.47 -30.41 -7.88
N SER A 292 -72.42 -30.01 -6.60
CA SER A 292 -73.10 -28.96 -5.77
C SER A 292 -72.15 -28.27 -4.74
N LEU A 293 -72.73 -27.43 -3.85
CA LEU A 293 -72.23 -26.92 -2.54
C LEU A 293 -73.23 -27.40 -1.43
N PRO A 294 -73.17 -27.05 -0.09
CA PRO A 294 -72.34 -26.08 0.67
C PRO A 294 -71.73 -26.64 2.01
N SER A 295 -71.00 -25.88 2.84
CA SER A 295 -71.52 -25.05 3.98
C SER A 295 -70.38 -24.36 4.78
N ALA A 296 -70.67 -23.25 5.47
CA ALA A 296 -69.79 -22.55 6.44
C ALA A 296 -70.47 -22.42 7.83
N PRO A 297 -69.77 -22.03 8.91
CA PRO A 297 -69.92 -20.65 9.40
C PRO A 297 -68.69 -19.99 10.09
N SER A 298 -68.79 -18.67 10.35
CA SER A 298 -67.87 -17.80 11.14
C SER A 298 -68.36 -17.67 12.62
N PRO A 299 -67.94 -16.74 13.54
CA PRO A 299 -67.01 -15.57 13.45
C PRO A 299 -66.15 -15.24 14.72
N ALA A 300 -65.60 -14.00 14.76
CA ALA A 300 -65.32 -13.13 15.94
C ALA A 300 -63.87 -12.85 16.41
N THR A 301 -63.71 -11.87 17.32
CA THR A 301 -62.57 -10.91 17.42
C THR A 301 -61.98 -10.67 18.83
N ARG A 302 -60.70 -10.20 18.90
CA ARG A 302 -59.99 -9.50 20.03
C ARG A 302 -59.63 -10.36 21.28
N PRO A 303 -58.71 -9.94 22.21
CA PRO A 303 -57.63 -8.91 22.18
C PRO A 303 -56.23 -9.40 22.72
N VAL A 304 -55.29 -8.47 22.95
CA VAL A 304 -53.91 -8.65 23.53
C VAL A 304 -53.96 -8.86 25.08
N PRO A 305 -53.03 -9.62 25.73
CA PRO A 305 -51.93 -8.96 26.49
C PRO A 305 -50.59 -9.75 26.74
N LYS A 306 -49.48 -8.99 26.82
CA LYS A 306 -48.27 -9.04 27.70
C LYS A 306 -47.77 -10.30 28.49
N GLU A 307 -46.42 -10.37 28.59
CA GLU A 307 -45.55 -11.10 29.58
C GLU A 307 -45.41 -12.65 29.40
N LYS A 308 -44.30 -13.37 29.69
CA LYS A 308 -42.90 -13.08 30.17
C LYS A 308 -41.96 -14.32 29.95
N TRP A 309 -40.64 -14.08 29.81
CA TRP A 309 -39.47 -14.93 30.20
C TRP A 309 -38.90 -16.10 29.32
N LEU A 310 -37.64 -15.89 28.88
CA LEU A 310 -36.42 -16.76 28.97
C LEU A 310 -36.48 -18.30 28.74
N ALA A 311 -35.79 -18.80 27.69
CA ALA A 311 -34.46 -19.46 27.76
C ALA A 311 -34.03 -20.31 26.53
N TRP A 312 -32.76 -20.12 26.11
CA TRP A 312 -31.71 -21.04 25.59
C TRP A 312 -32.04 -22.57 25.56
N LEU A 313 -31.52 -23.44 24.66
CA LEU A 313 -30.37 -23.41 23.73
C LEU A 313 -30.45 -24.56 22.67
N SER A 314 -29.77 -24.40 21.53
CA SER A 314 -29.14 -25.43 20.64
C SER A 314 -29.82 -26.76 20.27
N PHE A 315 -29.80 -27.08 18.96
CA PHE A 315 -29.58 -28.44 18.47
C PHE A 315 -28.65 -28.42 17.24
N SER A 316 -27.61 -29.25 17.27
CA SER A 316 -26.70 -29.52 16.16
C SER A 316 -27.04 -30.88 15.53
N GLY A 317 -26.73 -31.06 14.23
CA GLY A 317 -26.99 -32.29 13.50
C GLY A 317 -25.77 -32.75 12.71
N SER A 318 -25.33 -33.98 12.98
CA SER A 318 -24.30 -34.68 12.21
C SER A 318 -24.80 -36.08 11.86
N TYR A 319 -24.54 -36.56 10.65
CA TYR A 319 -24.91 -37.92 10.21
C TYR A 319 -23.71 -38.88 10.21
N LEU A 320 -24.02 -40.17 10.37
CA LEU A 320 -23.11 -41.28 10.68
C LEU A 320 -22.65 -42.06 9.43
N ILE A 321 -21.48 -42.72 9.51
CA ILE A 321 -21.22 -44.05 8.92
C ILE A 321 -20.41 -44.88 9.93
N GLU A 322 -20.71 -46.18 10.04
CA GLU A 322 -20.22 -47.12 11.08
C GLU A 322 -19.01 -47.99 10.65
N MET A 323 -18.30 -48.57 11.63
CA MET A 323 -17.56 -49.85 11.52
C MET A 323 -17.56 -50.62 12.87
N PRO A 324 -17.44 -51.97 12.91
CA PRO A 324 -17.79 -52.77 14.10
C PRO A 324 -16.63 -53.54 14.83
N VAL A 325 -16.81 -53.72 16.16
CA VAL A 325 -16.40 -54.88 17.02
C VAL A 325 -14.89 -55.07 17.37
N VAL A 326 -14.35 -54.79 18.58
CA VAL A 326 -14.49 -55.41 19.94
C VAL A 326 -13.84 -56.84 20.03
N PRO A 327 -13.14 -57.34 21.10
CA PRO A 327 -13.21 -57.00 22.56
C PRO A 327 -11.93 -56.95 23.47
N GLN A 328 -12.09 -56.29 24.65
CA GLN A 328 -11.60 -56.63 26.03
C GLN A 328 -10.06 -56.60 26.32
N ILE A 329 -9.54 -56.19 27.51
CA ILE A 329 -9.79 -56.72 28.87
C ILE A 329 -9.67 -55.67 30.01
N VAL A 330 -10.49 -55.91 31.05
CA VAL A 330 -10.68 -55.33 32.42
C VAL A 330 -9.39 -55.32 33.30
N LEU A 331 -9.06 -54.42 34.25
CA LEU A 331 -9.66 -54.16 35.60
C LEU A 331 -9.09 -52.92 36.34
N ARG A 332 -10.03 -52.20 36.99
CA ARG A 332 -10.02 -51.41 38.26
C ARG A 332 -8.87 -51.57 39.28
N ALA A 333 -8.42 -50.47 39.91
CA ALA A 333 -8.85 -50.01 41.27
C ALA A 333 -7.94 -48.92 41.93
N ASP A 334 -8.56 -47.95 42.61
CA ASP A 334 -8.00 -46.88 43.50
C ASP A 334 -7.90 -47.34 45.00
N PRO A 335 -7.66 -46.48 46.05
CA PRO A 335 -6.67 -45.41 46.32
C PRO A 335 -6.02 -45.49 47.76
N LEU A 336 -5.27 -44.43 48.18
CA LEU A 336 -5.10 -43.84 49.57
C LEU A 336 -3.72 -43.75 50.28
N ALA A 337 -3.26 -42.50 50.43
CA ALA A 337 -2.53 -41.75 51.49
C ALA A 337 -1.82 -42.39 52.73
N ALA A 338 -0.60 -41.89 53.07
CA ALA A 338 -0.20 -41.29 54.39
C ALA A 338 1.29 -40.79 54.46
N LYS A 339 1.62 -39.87 55.40
CA LYS A 339 2.99 -39.40 55.84
C LYS A 339 3.06 -39.48 57.41
N PRO A 340 4.01 -38.88 58.22
CA PRO A 340 5.42 -38.40 58.07
C PRO A 340 6.39 -38.78 59.27
N LYS A 341 7.70 -38.37 59.27
CA LYS A 341 8.45 -37.64 60.37
C LYS A 341 10.01 -37.53 60.26
N ASN A 342 10.59 -36.54 60.98
CA ASN A 342 11.96 -35.93 60.95
C ASN A 342 13.15 -36.63 61.66
N LYS A 343 14.42 -36.22 61.36
CA LYS A 343 15.42 -35.59 62.30
C LYS A 343 16.73 -35.04 61.62
N GLN A 344 17.59 -34.33 62.38
CA GLN A 344 18.70 -33.36 62.06
C GLN A 344 19.96 -33.65 62.97
N PRO A 345 21.11 -32.88 63.06
CA PRO A 345 21.94 -32.03 62.15
C PRO A 345 23.52 -32.33 62.19
N PRO A 346 24.54 -31.40 62.32
CA PRO A 346 25.68 -31.14 61.38
C PRO A 346 27.13 -31.40 61.96
N PRO A 347 28.30 -30.99 61.34
CA PRO A 347 28.92 -29.62 61.41
C PRO A 347 29.96 -29.17 60.30
N ASP A 348 30.55 -27.96 60.45
CA ASP A 348 31.70 -27.30 59.72
C ASP A 348 32.89 -27.01 60.71
N PRO A 349 34.04 -26.31 60.42
CA PRO A 349 34.94 -26.08 59.24
C PRO A 349 36.44 -26.44 59.56
N PRO A 350 37.51 -25.98 58.85
CA PRO A 350 38.24 -24.72 59.18
C PRO A 350 39.00 -24.00 58.01
N ALA A 351 39.81 -22.97 58.31
CA ALA A 351 40.51 -22.06 57.36
C ALA A 351 42.07 -22.06 57.47
N VAL A 352 42.79 -21.32 56.59
CA VAL A 352 44.03 -20.49 56.83
C VAL A 352 44.79 -20.11 55.51
N THR A 353 45.36 -18.89 55.46
CA THR A 353 46.26 -18.32 54.40
C THR A 353 47.70 -18.09 54.93
N PRO A 354 48.76 -17.95 54.09
CA PRO A 354 49.30 -16.59 53.82
C PRO A 354 50.07 -16.35 52.48
N GLU A 355 50.48 -15.08 52.31
CA GLU A 355 51.23 -14.33 51.25
C GLU A 355 52.69 -14.79 50.94
N PRO A 356 53.45 -14.26 49.92
CA PRO A 356 53.96 -12.85 49.90
C PRO A 356 54.35 -12.14 48.55
N LEU A 357 54.38 -10.78 48.57
CA LEU A 357 55.36 -9.80 47.98
C LEU A 357 55.78 -9.85 46.46
N ALA A 358 56.09 -8.75 45.73
CA ALA A 358 56.49 -7.37 46.09
C ALA A 358 56.24 -6.29 44.97
N LYS A 359 56.14 -5.00 45.40
CA LYS A 359 56.73 -3.71 44.90
C LYS A 359 57.24 -3.57 43.44
N ALA A 360 57.27 -2.40 42.77
CA ALA A 360 57.10 -0.96 43.11
C ALA A 360 56.49 -0.22 41.87
N GLU A 361 56.22 1.10 41.80
CA GLU A 361 56.64 2.25 42.60
C GLU A 361 55.62 3.41 42.54
N ARG A 362 55.72 4.39 43.44
CA ARG A 362 54.86 5.59 43.52
C ARG A 362 55.54 6.79 42.86
N LEU A 363 54.76 7.80 42.49
CA LEU A 363 54.97 9.16 43.01
C LEU A 363 53.68 9.98 42.92
N SER A 364 53.46 10.89 43.87
CA SER A 364 52.12 11.37 44.21
C SER A 364 52.15 12.72 44.94
N VAL A 365 51.35 13.70 44.46
CA VAL A 365 50.74 14.82 45.25
C VAL A 365 51.82 15.89 45.66
N PRO A 366 51.54 17.20 45.92
CA PRO A 366 50.33 17.78 46.53
C PRO A 366 49.87 19.14 45.87
N PRO A 367 49.09 20.06 46.50
CA PRO A 367 47.88 20.62 45.84
C PRO A 367 47.73 22.16 45.99
N ALA A 368 46.47 22.65 45.95
CA ALA A 368 45.98 23.98 46.39
C ALA A 368 46.22 25.18 45.43
N SER A 369 45.46 26.29 45.48
CA SER A 369 44.04 26.53 45.83
C SER A 369 43.64 27.97 45.43
N ALA A 370 42.33 28.24 45.35
CA ALA A 370 41.67 29.56 45.41
C ALA A 370 41.91 30.64 44.31
N GLY A 371 40.83 31.31 43.90
CA GLY A 371 40.86 32.74 43.57
C GLY A 371 40.23 33.23 42.26
N GLY A 372 39.05 33.89 42.36
CA GLY A 372 38.87 35.23 41.77
C GLY A 372 38.25 35.42 40.37
N LEU A 373 36.97 35.81 40.36
CA LEU A 373 36.43 37.06 39.78
C LEU A 373 36.73 37.49 38.30
N SER A 374 35.66 37.48 37.49
CA SER A 374 35.18 38.54 36.54
C SER A 374 36.09 39.19 35.47
N VAL A 375 35.77 38.95 34.16
CA VAL A 375 35.25 39.89 33.10
C VAL A 375 35.92 41.29 32.94
N PRO A 376 36.12 41.93 31.73
CA PRO A 376 35.93 41.59 30.28
C PRO A 376 37.23 41.89 29.44
N PRO A 377 37.28 42.34 28.14
CA PRO A 377 36.34 42.36 27.00
C PRO A 377 36.87 41.80 25.65
N ALA A 378 35.99 41.90 24.63
CA ALA A 378 36.12 41.58 23.21
C ALA A 378 37.47 41.76 22.47
N SER A 379 37.69 40.91 21.47
CA SER A 379 38.36 41.29 20.21
C SER A 379 37.67 40.64 19.00
N ALA A 380 37.52 41.41 17.92
CA ALA A 380 36.96 40.92 16.67
C ALA A 380 38.08 40.38 15.76
N GLY A 381 37.85 39.24 15.13
CA GLY A 381 38.76 38.64 14.15
C GLY A 381 37.96 38.01 13.02
N GLY A 382 37.66 38.78 11.97
CA GLY A 382 36.91 38.28 10.83
C GLY A 382 37.78 37.45 9.90
N TYR A 383 37.25 36.30 9.45
CA TYR A 383 37.72 35.60 8.27
C TYR A 383 36.53 35.38 7.33
N SER A 384 36.56 36.10 6.21
CA SER A 384 35.57 35.98 5.14
C SER A 384 35.79 34.69 4.36
N TYR A 385 34.78 33.81 4.33
CA TYR A 385 34.70 32.75 3.34
C TYR A 385 33.79 33.20 2.20
N ALA A 386 34.34 33.19 0.98
CA ALA A 386 33.60 33.60 -0.21
C ALA A 386 32.55 32.55 -0.58
N VAL A 387 31.29 32.98 -0.64
CA VAL A 387 30.17 32.15 -1.11
C VAL A 387 30.36 31.86 -2.61
N LYS A 388 30.52 30.58 -2.96
CA LYS A 388 30.21 30.10 -4.31
C LYS A 388 28.76 29.64 -4.33
N PRO A 389 27.87 30.20 -5.19
CA PRO A 389 26.56 29.61 -5.40
C PRO A 389 26.72 28.27 -6.13
N TYR A 390 26.13 27.21 -5.58
CA TYR A 390 25.91 25.97 -6.30
C TYR A 390 24.50 26.02 -6.90
N THR A 391 24.42 25.96 -8.22
CA THR A 391 23.15 25.89 -8.95
C THR A 391 22.86 24.44 -9.29
N ASP A 392 22.02 23.77 -8.51
CA ASP A 392 21.31 22.58 -9.00
C ASP A 392 20.07 23.04 -9.76
N ALA A 393 19.93 22.56 -10.99
CA ALA A 393 18.86 22.93 -11.89
C ALA A 393 18.19 21.68 -12.45
N SER A 394 17.05 21.30 -11.86
CA SER A 394 16.05 20.46 -12.51
C SER A 394 14.64 20.78 -12.01
N ALA A 395 14.17 21.99 -12.37
CA ALA A 395 12.75 22.31 -12.40
C ALA A 395 12.34 22.51 -13.86
N SER A 396 11.10 22.14 -14.19
CA SER A 396 10.53 22.18 -15.53
C SER A 396 10.29 23.60 -16.04
N ASP A 397 10.60 23.85 -17.31
CA ASP A 397 10.24 25.10 -17.98
C ASP A 397 9.74 24.79 -19.41
N HIS A 398 8.49 25.15 -19.71
CA HIS A 398 7.88 24.99 -21.03
C HIS A 398 8.21 26.21 -21.91
N PRO A 399 8.88 26.06 -23.07
CA PRO A 399 9.17 27.20 -23.94
C PRO A 399 7.99 27.52 -24.88
N VAL A 400 7.37 28.68 -24.66
CA VAL A 400 6.51 29.35 -25.68
C VAL A 400 7.40 29.80 -26.84
N PHE A 401 7.14 29.28 -28.05
CA PHE A 401 7.92 29.63 -29.24
C PHE A 401 7.37 30.87 -29.96
N THR A 402 8.15 31.95 -29.99
CA THR A 402 7.97 33.07 -30.93
C THR A 402 9.21 33.27 -31.80
N LEU A 403 9.02 33.32 -33.12
CA LEU A 403 10.09 33.43 -34.13
C LEU A 403 10.61 34.88 -34.30
N PRO A 404 11.94 35.09 -34.38
CA PRO A 404 12.49 36.00 -35.40
C PRO A 404 13.85 35.49 -35.97
N PRO A 405 14.64 36.27 -36.75
CA PRO A 405 14.58 36.23 -38.21
C PRO A 405 15.89 35.78 -38.90
N THR A 406 15.79 35.28 -40.14
CA THR A 406 16.95 34.80 -40.92
C THR A 406 17.77 35.93 -41.58
N LYS A 407 19.11 35.81 -41.56
CA LYS A 407 20.03 36.67 -42.35
C LYS A 407 21.12 35.88 -43.08
N LYS A 408 20.86 35.69 -44.38
CA LYS A 408 21.78 35.81 -45.54
C LYS A 408 23.27 35.46 -45.38
N THR A 409 23.71 34.46 -46.14
CA THR A 409 25.06 34.43 -46.76
C THR A 409 24.97 34.09 -48.26
N SER A 410 25.84 34.72 -49.06
CA SER A 410 26.02 34.56 -50.52
C SER A 410 27.19 35.46 -50.94
N PRO A 411 27.76 35.37 -52.17
CA PRO A 411 27.63 34.33 -53.21
C PRO A 411 29.01 33.85 -53.76
N ARG A 412 29.02 32.88 -54.69
CA ARG A 412 30.06 32.85 -55.75
C ARG A 412 29.51 32.34 -57.09
N ASN A 413 29.88 33.03 -58.17
CA ASN A 413 29.32 32.89 -59.52
C ASN A 413 29.98 31.75 -60.33
N SER A 414 29.21 31.17 -61.27
CA SER A 414 29.67 31.01 -62.65
C SER A 414 28.50 31.07 -63.66
N ARG A 415 28.76 31.52 -64.90
CA ARG A 415 27.77 31.86 -65.94
C ARG A 415 27.85 30.92 -67.15
N LYS A 416 26.70 30.59 -67.76
CA LYS A 416 26.35 30.73 -69.21
C LYS A 416 24.91 30.19 -69.43
N ARG A 417 23.94 30.99 -69.93
CA ARG A 417 23.56 31.18 -71.37
C ARG A 417 23.23 29.84 -72.09
N ARG A 418 22.13 29.66 -72.84
CA ARG A 418 21.05 30.56 -73.34
C ARG A 418 19.95 29.70 -74.01
N GLY A 419 18.68 30.14 -74.08
CA GLY A 419 17.72 29.62 -75.09
C GLY A 419 16.30 29.32 -74.58
N LYS A 420 15.29 30.00 -75.14
CA LYS A 420 13.85 29.63 -75.04
C LYS A 420 13.42 29.01 -76.37
N THR A 421 12.68 27.91 -76.33
CA THR A 421 11.76 27.54 -77.43
C THR A 421 10.61 26.70 -76.91
N ARG A 422 9.37 27.11 -77.21
CA ARG A 422 8.17 26.25 -77.08
C ARG A 422 8.23 25.17 -78.14
N LEU A 423 7.92 23.93 -77.78
CA LEU A 423 7.48 22.90 -78.72
C LEU A 423 6.35 22.10 -78.10
N HIS A 424 5.18 22.10 -78.76
CA HIS A 424 4.14 21.10 -78.49
C HIS A 424 4.65 19.74 -78.94
N ARG A 425 4.59 18.74 -78.06
CA ARG A 425 4.68 17.34 -78.46
C ARG A 425 3.61 16.56 -77.71
N LYS A 426 2.64 16.01 -78.45
CA LYS A 426 1.74 14.98 -77.93
C LYS A 426 2.61 13.80 -77.48
N THR A 427 2.59 13.47 -76.20
CA THR A 427 3.13 12.21 -75.71
C THR A 427 1.94 11.30 -75.46
N VAL A 428 1.86 10.23 -76.24
CA VAL A 428 0.85 9.18 -76.10
C VAL A 428 1.00 8.57 -74.70
N GLU A 429 -0.11 8.42 -73.97
CA GLU A 429 -0.12 7.63 -72.74
C GLU A 429 0.20 6.16 -73.08
N PRO A 430 1.29 5.57 -72.58
CA PRO A 430 1.33 4.12 -72.50
C PRO A 430 0.31 3.71 -71.44
N LYS A 431 -0.73 2.97 -71.84
CA LYS A 431 -1.54 2.20 -70.89
C LYS A 431 -0.59 1.35 -70.05
N ARG A 432 -0.31 1.80 -68.82
CA ARG A 432 0.23 0.92 -67.79
C ARG A 432 -0.94 0.04 -67.37
N GLU A 433 -1.01 -1.13 -67.98
CA GLU A 433 -1.75 -2.24 -67.39
C GLU A 433 -1.09 -2.50 -66.03
N TYR A 434 -1.73 -1.98 -64.98
CA TYR A 434 -1.43 -2.41 -63.63
C TYR A 434 -1.86 -3.87 -63.57
N SER A 435 -0.89 -4.77 -63.65
CA SER A 435 -1.09 -6.15 -63.25
C SER A 435 -1.63 -6.13 -61.82
N HIS A 436 -2.94 -6.36 -61.67
CA HIS A 436 -3.57 -6.64 -60.39
C HIS A 436 -3.15 -8.06 -59.95
N ALA A 437 -1.85 -8.25 -59.78
CA ALA A 437 -1.33 -9.24 -58.87
C ALA A 437 -1.86 -8.84 -57.50
N VAL A 438 -2.97 -9.45 -57.10
CA VAL A 438 -3.46 -9.45 -55.73
C VAL A 438 -2.31 -10.04 -54.92
N ALA A 439 -1.48 -9.17 -54.35
CA ALA A 439 -0.33 -9.63 -53.57
C ALA A 439 -0.90 -10.45 -52.41
N THR A 440 -0.67 -11.76 -52.47
CA THR A 440 -1.11 -12.72 -51.45
C THR A 440 -0.59 -12.25 -50.10
N ALA A 441 -1.45 -12.29 -49.08
CA ALA A 441 -1.01 -11.99 -47.73
C ALA A 441 0.12 -12.96 -47.37
N ALA A 442 1.18 -12.44 -46.74
CA ALA A 442 2.26 -13.31 -46.30
C ALA A 442 1.69 -14.25 -45.20
N PRO A 443 1.92 -15.56 -45.28
CA PRO A 443 1.50 -16.47 -44.22
C PRO A 443 2.16 -16.04 -42.90
N ALA A 444 1.39 -16.10 -41.82
CA ALA A 444 1.88 -15.80 -40.48
C ALA A 444 2.96 -16.81 -40.04
N PRO A 445 3.86 -16.44 -39.10
CA PRO A 445 4.76 -17.39 -38.45
C PRO A 445 3.97 -18.48 -37.70
N SER A 446 4.63 -19.60 -37.36
CA SER A 446 4.03 -20.69 -36.59
C SER A 446 3.68 -20.34 -35.13
N GLY A 447 4.14 -19.17 -34.66
CA GLY A 447 3.82 -18.61 -33.36
C GLY A 447 4.28 -17.16 -33.25
N PHE A 448 3.97 -16.52 -32.13
CA PHE A 448 4.31 -15.12 -31.84
C PHE A 448 5.08 -14.99 -30.53
N PRO A 449 5.92 -13.95 -30.35
CA PRO A 449 6.55 -13.67 -29.07
C PRO A 449 5.49 -13.40 -27.99
N TYR A 450 5.55 -14.15 -26.91
CA TYR A 450 4.64 -14.05 -25.78
C TYR A 450 5.42 -14.03 -24.48
N THR A 451 5.05 -13.16 -23.56
CA THR A 451 5.74 -13.02 -22.27
C THR A 451 4.79 -13.32 -21.12
N VAL A 452 5.19 -14.26 -20.30
CA VAL A 452 4.59 -14.50 -18.99
C VAL A 452 5.51 -13.92 -17.93
N GLU A 453 4.94 -13.20 -16.96
CA GLU A 453 5.63 -12.70 -15.77
C GLU A 453 5.18 -13.49 -14.54
N HIS A 454 6.11 -13.70 -13.62
CA HIS A 454 5.85 -14.08 -12.23
C HIS A 454 6.50 -13.02 -11.33
N LYS A 455 5.65 -12.25 -10.65
CA LYS A 455 6.05 -11.16 -9.74
C LYS A 455 5.33 -11.35 -8.41
N ASP A 456 6.10 -11.72 -7.39
CA ASP A 456 5.62 -11.93 -6.01
C ASP A 456 5.83 -10.66 -5.20
N ARG A 457 4.95 -10.41 -4.22
CA ARG A 457 4.95 -9.19 -3.38
C ARG A 457 4.76 -9.54 -1.91
N ILE A 458 5.68 -10.34 -1.39
CA ILE A 458 5.54 -11.02 -0.09
C ILE A 458 6.54 -10.52 0.97
N ASN A 459 7.55 -9.76 0.57
CA ASN A 459 8.54 -9.14 1.46
C ASN A 459 8.66 -7.65 1.13
N TYR A 460 8.44 -6.78 2.13
CA TYR A 460 8.69 -5.34 2.02
C TYR A 460 10.09 -5.01 2.55
N LEU A 461 10.88 -4.26 1.79
CA LEU A 461 12.28 -3.92 2.09
C LEU A 461 12.41 -2.42 2.41
N SER A 462 12.07 -2.02 3.64
CA SER A 462 12.09 -0.61 4.05
C SER A 462 13.47 0.05 4.01
N GLY A 463 14.56 -0.72 4.07
CA GLY A 463 15.92 -0.17 3.95
C GLY A 463 16.27 0.37 2.56
N LEU A 464 15.53 0.00 1.51
CA LEU A 464 15.86 0.33 0.12
C LEU A 464 15.30 1.71 -0.29
N GLN A 465 16.18 2.57 -0.81
CA GLN A 465 15.82 3.91 -1.31
C GLN A 465 15.54 3.83 -2.82
N ASN A 466 14.27 3.66 -3.18
CA ASN A 466 13.83 3.32 -4.55
C ASN A 466 12.99 4.44 -5.21
N GLY A 467 12.82 5.58 -4.54
CA GLY A 467 11.96 6.67 -5.00
C GLY A 467 10.50 6.26 -5.09
N ASP A 468 9.88 6.43 -6.25
CA ASP A 468 8.48 6.08 -6.49
C ASP A 468 8.26 4.60 -6.90
N ALA A 469 9.32 3.79 -6.95
CA ALA A 469 9.21 2.36 -7.24
C ALA A 469 8.84 1.58 -5.97
N GLU A 470 8.03 0.52 -6.10
CA GLU A 470 7.65 -0.31 -4.95
C GLU A 470 8.85 -1.02 -4.32
N ASN A 471 8.82 -1.11 -2.98
CA ASN A 471 9.76 -1.89 -2.18
C ASN A 471 9.22 -3.28 -1.79
N PHE A 472 8.21 -3.78 -2.54
CA PHE A 472 7.73 -5.15 -2.45
C PHE A 472 8.50 -6.09 -3.38
N PHE A 473 8.89 -7.24 -2.84
CA PHE A 473 9.66 -8.27 -3.53
C PHE A 473 9.13 -9.67 -3.20
N GLY A 474 9.57 -10.63 -3.99
CA GLY A 474 9.28 -12.05 -3.86
C GLY A 474 10.19 -12.80 -2.90
N GLN A 475 10.39 -14.08 -3.19
CA GLN A 475 11.12 -15.02 -2.34
C GLN A 475 12.53 -14.56 -1.96
N VAL A 476 12.93 -14.91 -0.74
CA VAL A 476 14.26 -14.68 -0.19
C VAL A 476 15.25 -15.77 -0.63
N ILE A 477 16.28 -15.38 -1.37
CA ILE A 477 17.43 -16.21 -1.71
C ILE A 477 18.55 -15.89 -0.70
N SER A 478 18.93 -16.89 0.11
CA SER A 478 19.97 -16.75 1.15
C SER A 478 21.03 -17.84 1.05
N SER A 479 21.07 -18.81 1.97
CA SER A 479 22.06 -19.90 2.01
C SER A 479 21.57 -21.24 1.43
N ILE A 480 20.29 -21.32 1.02
CA ILE A 480 19.67 -22.52 0.44
C ILE A 480 18.99 -22.13 -0.88
N PRO A 481 18.94 -23.02 -1.88
CA PRO A 481 18.23 -22.74 -3.12
C PRO A 481 16.75 -22.38 -2.92
N SER A 482 16.27 -21.44 -3.73
CA SER A 482 14.85 -21.10 -3.90
C SER A 482 14.40 -21.54 -5.30
N SER A 483 13.10 -21.79 -5.48
CA SER A 483 12.52 -22.09 -6.78
C SER A 483 11.18 -21.38 -6.96
N GLN A 484 10.96 -20.89 -8.18
CA GLN A 484 9.69 -20.33 -8.64
C GLN A 484 9.15 -21.16 -9.81
N THR A 485 7.83 -21.19 -9.94
CA THR A 485 7.14 -21.88 -11.03
C THR A 485 6.48 -20.87 -11.95
N ILE A 486 6.77 -20.91 -13.24
CA ILE A 486 6.13 -20.07 -14.25
C ILE A 486 5.39 -20.94 -15.28
N THR A 487 4.17 -20.54 -15.62
CA THR A 487 3.34 -21.30 -16.57
C THR A 487 3.54 -20.76 -17.98
N THR A 488 4.02 -21.59 -18.93
CA THR A 488 4.11 -21.24 -20.36
C THR A 488 3.06 -22.01 -21.17
N PRO A 489 1.91 -21.39 -21.50
CA PRO A 489 0.90 -22.00 -22.37
C PRO A 489 1.33 -22.13 -23.84
N ASN A 490 1.02 -23.28 -24.46
CA ASN A 490 1.23 -23.63 -25.87
C ASN A 490 2.57 -23.13 -26.50
N PRO A 491 3.74 -23.47 -25.93
CA PRO A 491 5.03 -23.12 -26.52
C PRO A 491 5.28 -23.87 -27.84
N VAL A 492 5.75 -23.16 -28.87
CA VAL A 492 6.17 -23.75 -30.15
C VAL A 492 7.59 -24.30 -30.01
N VAL A 493 7.71 -25.45 -29.35
CA VAL A 493 8.99 -26.12 -29.05
C VAL A 493 9.79 -26.56 -30.29
N SER A 494 9.18 -26.54 -31.47
CA SER A 494 9.80 -26.81 -32.77
C SER A 494 10.34 -25.55 -33.48
N ALA A 495 10.16 -24.36 -32.91
CA ALA A 495 10.64 -23.12 -33.50
C ALA A 495 12.18 -23.01 -33.49
N THR A 496 12.75 -22.36 -34.50
CA THR A 496 14.19 -22.06 -34.54
C THR A 496 14.49 -20.83 -33.69
N GLY A 497 15.15 -21.02 -32.54
CA GLY A 497 15.60 -19.93 -31.67
C GLY A 497 15.67 -20.35 -30.20
N ALA A 498 15.94 -19.38 -29.33
CA ALA A 498 15.80 -19.52 -27.89
C ALA A 498 14.57 -18.73 -27.41
N ALA A 499 13.90 -19.25 -26.39
CA ALA A 499 13.12 -18.42 -25.48
C ALA A 499 14.08 -17.63 -24.58
N ARG A 500 13.60 -16.52 -24.02
CA ARG A 500 14.41 -15.61 -23.22
C ARG A 500 13.84 -15.52 -21.82
N LEU A 501 14.60 -16.01 -20.84
CA LEU A 501 14.33 -15.81 -19.42
C LEU A 501 14.97 -14.49 -19.00
N GLU A 502 14.15 -13.54 -18.55
CA GLU A 502 14.59 -12.30 -17.90
C GLU A 502 14.35 -12.46 -16.39
N ILE A 503 15.36 -12.14 -15.59
CA ILE A 503 15.31 -12.18 -14.13
C ILE A 503 15.74 -10.81 -13.62
N ARG A 504 14.95 -10.24 -12.69
CA ARG A 504 15.40 -9.13 -11.84
C ARG A 504 15.52 -9.63 -10.41
N LEU A 505 16.71 -9.44 -9.82
CA LEU A 505 16.95 -9.65 -8.40
C LEU A 505 17.15 -8.30 -7.70
N GLN A 506 17.10 -8.30 -6.37
CA GLN A 506 17.39 -7.16 -5.51
C GLN A 506 18.30 -7.58 -4.36
N GLY A 507 19.43 -6.91 -4.16
CA GLY A 507 20.30 -7.16 -3.01
C GLY A 507 19.77 -6.52 -1.73
N VAL A 508 19.97 -7.21 -0.59
CA VAL A 508 19.45 -6.82 0.74
C VAL A 508 20.54 -6.36 1.69
N ASN A 509 21.81 -6.73 1.48
CA ASN A 509 22.90 -6.37 2.38
C ASN A 509 24.18 -5.96 1.63
N PRO A 510 25.06 -5.11 2.20
CA PRO A 510 26.19 -4.47 1.49
C PRO A 510 27.40 -5.40 1.26
N VAL A 511 27.16 -6.57 0.67
CA VAL A 511 28.18 -7.58 0.34
C VAL A 511 28.02 -8.07 -1.11
N THR A 512 28.89 -8.97 -1.55
CA THR A 512 28.74 -9.60 -2.87
C THR A 512 27.61 -10.63 -2.87
N HIS A 513 26.68 -10.47 -3.80
CA HIS A 513 25.66 -11.46 -4.12
C HIS A 513 26.14 -12.32 -5.28
N GLN A 514 25.96 -13.64 -5.18
CA GLN A 514 26.23 -14.57 -6.28
C GLN A 514 25.23 -15.73 -6.26
N VAL A 515 24.59 -15.99 -7.39
CA VAL A 515 23.56 -17.03 -7.54
C VAL A 515 23.64 -17.69 -8.92
N SER A 516 23.54 -19.01 -8.95
CA SER A 516 23.41 -19.82 -10.15
C SER A 516 21.94 -20.02 -10.50
N VAL A 517 21.60 -19.97 -11.79
CA VAL A 517 20.24 -20.05 -12.30
C VAL A 517 20.06 -21.34 -13.11
N LYS A 518 19.01 -22.09 -12.79
CA LYS A 518 18.52 -23.21 -13.60
C LYS A 518 17.11 -22.94 -14.13
N PHE A 519 16.79 -23.53 -15.28
CA PHE A 519 15.44 -23.63 -15.82
C PHE A 519 15.17 -25.09 -16.22
N ASN A 520 14.14 -25.72 -15.66
CA ASN A 520 13.82 -27.15 -15.85
C ASN A 520 15.09 -28.03 -15.75
N ASP A 521 15.79 -27.91 -14.61
CA ASP A 521 17.08 -28.56 -14.29
C ASP A 521 18.32 -28.15 -15.13
N VAL A 522 18.14 -27.49 -16.28
CA VAL A 522 19.24 -27.00 -17.12
C VAL A 522 19.88 -25.75 -16.50
N VAL A 523 21.19 -25.80 -16.23
CA VAL A 523 21.96 -24.63 -15.78
C VAL A 523 22.11 -23.62 -16.91
N LEU A 524 21.65 -22.39 -16.70
CA LEU A 524 21.75 -21.30 -17.69
C LEU A 524 22.98 -20.41 -17.48
N GLY A 525 23.43 -20.27 -16.23
CA GLY A 525 24.56 -19.41 -15.86
C GLY A 525 24.41 -18.87 -14.45
N SER A 526 25.03 -17.72 -14.18
CA SER A 526 24.99 -17.08 -12.86
C SER A 526 24.83 -15.56 -12.94
N MET A 527 24.37 -14.98 -11.84
CA MET A 527 24.30 -13.56 -11.58
C MET A 527 25.26 -13.23 -10.42
N THR A 528 26.05 -12.17 -10.59
CA THR A 528 26.93 -11.61 -9.55
C THR A 528 26.75 -10.10 -9.55
N PHE A 529 26.57 -9.50 -8.37
CA PHE A 529 26.32 -8.07 -8.14
C PHE A 529 26.70 -7.70 -6.70
N PHE A 530 26.72 -6.42 -6.34
CA PHE A 530 27.16 -5.96 -5.02
C PHE A 530 26.15 -5.06 -4.33
N GLY A 531 25.95 -5.28 -3.03
CA GLY A 531 25.06 -4.48 -2.21
C GLY A 531 23.64 -4.42 -2.76
N HIS A 532 22.99 -3.28 -2.58
CA HIS A 532 21.58 -3.06 -2.93
C HIS A 532 21.34 -2.85 -4.43
N GLU A 533 22.22 -3.32 -5.31
CA GLU A 533 21.99 -3.35 -6.74
C GLU A 533 20.77 -4.23 -7.07
N GLY A 534 19.94 -3.77 -8.01
CA GLY A 534 18.75 -4.48 -8.50
C GLY A 534 18.89 -4.97 -9.95
N PRO A 535 19.85 -5.86 -10.28
CA PRO A 535 20.23 -6.15 -11.66
C PRO A 535 19.17 -6.95 -12.42
N VAL A 536 18.95 -6.56 -13.67
CA VAL A 536 18.23 -7.37 -14.67
C VAL A 536 19.24 -8.19 -15.48
N ARG A 537 18.99 -9.49 -15.63
CA ARG A 537 19.80 -10.40 -16.46
C ARG A 537 18.93 -11.25 -17.36
N PHE A 538 19.48 -11.57 -18.53
CA PHE A 538 18.82 -12.37 -19.55
C PHE A 538 19.58 -13.65 -19.79
N PHE A 539 18.85 -14.74 -19.97
CA PHE A 539 19.36 -16.07 -20.29
C PHE A 539 18.60 -16.65 -21.47
N ASP A 540 19.32 -17.26 -22.40
CA ASP A 540 18.73 -18.01 -23.50
C ASP A 540 18.33 -19.41 -23.01
N VAL A 541 17.03 -19.71 -23.12
CA VAL A 541 16.43 -21.02 -22.82
C VAL A 541 16.12 -21.69 -24.16
N PRO A 542 16.72 -22.85 -24.49
CA PRO A 542 16.35 -23.57 -25.70
C PRO A 542 14.85 -23.88 -25.70
N VAL A 543 14.12 -23.56 -26.77
CA VAL A 543 12.64 -23.74 -26.78
C VAL A 543 12.22 -25.20 -26.57
N SER A 544 13.09 -26.16 -26.85
CA SER A 544 12.91 -27.59 -26.55
C SER A 544 12.95 -27.95 -25.06
N GLN A 545 13.37 -27.03 -24.19
CA GLN A 545 13.34 -27.18 -22.72
C GLN A 545 12.06 -26.60 -22.10
N LEU A 546 11.22 -25.89 -22.89
CA LEU A 546 9.93 -25.41 -22.42
C LEU A 546 8.94 -26.57 -22.31
N GLN A 547 8.23 -26.63 -21.19
CA GLN A 547 7.10 -27.52 -20.97
C GLN A 547 5.81 -26.73 -21.16
N ASN A 548 4.82 -27.29 -21.86
CA ASN A 548 3.48 -26.70 -21.89
C ASN A 548 2.87 -26.78 -20.48
N GLY A 549 2.54 -25.64 -19.89
CA GLY A 549 2.17 -25.55 -18.48
C GLY A 549 3.35 -25.14 -17.59
N ALA A 550 3.49 -25.77 -16.43
CA ALA A 550 4.46 -25.38 -15.40
C ALA A 550 5.93 -25.59 -15.81
N ASN A 551 6.78 -24.62 -15.53
CA ASN A 551 8.24 -24.65 -15.70
C ASN A 551 8.90 -24.11 -14.43
N THR A 552 10.02 -24.69 -14.01
CA THR A 552 10.69 -24.34 -12.75
C THR A 552 11.96 -23.54 -12.98
N ILE A 553 12.06 -22.36 -12.38
CA ILE A 553 13.31 -21.59 -12.23
C ILE A 553 13.88 -21.89 -10.85
N THR A 554 15.14 -22.30 -10.76
CA THR A 554 15.83 -22.54 -9.48
C THR A 554 17.03 -21.61 -9.33
N PHE A 555 17.06 -20.90 -8.20
CA PHE A 555 18.12 -20.02 -7.76
C PHE A 555 19.00 -20.75 -6.74
N THR A 556 20.24 -21.08 -7.07
CA THR A 556 21.21 -21.71 -6.16
C THR A 556 22.27 -20.69 -5.74
N PRO A 557 22.21 -20.13 -4.52
CA PRO A 557 23.20 -19.16 -4.03
C PRO A 557 24.59 -19.79 -3.88
N ALA A 558 25.65 -19.00 -4.09
CA ALA A 558 27.01 -19.42 -3.80
C ALA A 558 27.29 -19.40 -2.28
N ALA A 559 28.27 -20.20 -1.84
CA ALA A 559 28.71 -20.20 -0.44
C ALA A 559 29.24 -18.80 -0.06
N GLY A 560 28.68 -18.20 1.00
CA GLY A 560 29.03 -16.85 1.45
C GLY A 560 28.42 -15.69 0.63
N ALA A 561 27.49 -15.96 -0.28
CA ALA A 561 26.74 -14.91 -0.96
C ALA A 561 25.80 -14.15 0.00
N GLY A 562 25.64 -12.85 -0.19
CA GLY A 562 24.68 -12.02 0.54
C GLY A 562 23.22 -12.37 0.23
N THR A 563 22.31 -11.98 1.13
CA THR A 563 20.86 -12.17 0.97
C THR A 563 20.33 -11.33 -0.18
N MET A 564 19.52 -11.93 -1.06
CA MET A 564 18.87 -11.25 -2.17
C MET A 564 17.41 -11.68 -2.30
N LEU A 565 16.62 -10.89 -3.03
CA LEU A 565 15.20 -11.12 -3.28
C LEU A 565 14.96 -11.28 -4.78
N VAL A 566 13.96 -12.07 -5.15
CA VAL A 566 13.46 -12.06 -6.53
C VAL A 566 12.50 -10.89 -6.69
N ALA A 567 12.79 -9.95 -7.58
CA ALA A 567 11.85 -8.87 -7.91
C ALA A 567 10.81 -9.35 -8.93
N TYR A 568 11.26 -10.01 -10.00
CA TYR A 568 10.39 -10.74 -10.93
C TYR A 568 11.19 -11.73 -11.77
N VAL A 569 10.49 -12.69 -12.38
CA VAL A 569 10.97 -13.48 -13.51
C VAL A 569 10.00 -13.40 -14.68
N ARG A 570 10.51 -13.33 -15.90
CA ARG A 570 9.72 -13.28 -17.14
C ARG A 570 10.26 -14.29 -18.13
N VAL A 571 9.39 -15.05 -18.79
CA VAL A 571 9.78 -15.92 -19.90
C VAL A 571 9.10 -15.42 -21.17
N THR A 572 9.92 -14.99 -22.14
CA THR A 572 9.47 -14.61 -23.48
C THR A 572 9.75 -15.75 -24.45
N TYR A 573 8.72 -16.32 -25.07
CA TYR A 573 8.83 -17.51 -25.91
C TYR A 573 7.89 -17.45 -27.11
N PRO A 574 8.11 -18.25 -28.17
CA PRO A 574 7.14 -18.37 -29.26
C PRO A 574 5.91 -19.17 -28.78
N ARG A 575 4.76 -18.52 -28.59
CA ARG A 575 3.46 -19.16 -28.30
C ARG A 575 2.73 -19.47 -29.60
N ALA A 576 2.07 -20.62 -29.68
CA ALA A 576 1.23 -20.98 -30.81
C ALA A 576 0.00 -20.07 -30.88
N PHE A 577 -0.53 -19.85 -32.09
CA PHE A 577 -1.79 -19.13 -32.30
C PHE A 577 -3.01 -20.03 -31.99
N ARG A 578 -3.10 -20.45 -30.74
CA ARG A 578 -4.11 -21.38 -30.23
C ARG A 578 -4.74 -20.83 -28.95
N ALA A 579 -6.05 -20.67 -28.97
CA ALA A 579 -6.82 -20.23 -27.82
C ALA A 579 -6.82 -21.28 -26.70
N GLU A 580 -6.91 -20.78 -25.47
CA GLU A 580 -7.08 -21.57 -24.25
C GLU A 580 -8.20 -20.94 -23.43
N SER A 581 -9.06 -21.79 -22.84
CA SER A 581 -10.26 -21.31 -22.15
C SER A 581 -11.08 -20.33 -23.01
N ASP A 582 -11.20 -20.65 -24.31
CA ASP A 582 -11.86 -19.84 -25.34
C ASP A 582 -11.26 -18.44 -25.60
N ALA A 583 -10.02 -18.17 -25.19
CA ALA A 583 -9.38 -16.86 -25.29
C ALA A 583 -7.93 -16.92 -25.86
N LEU A 584 -7.55 -15.89 -26.64
CA LEU A 584 -6.16 -15.60 -26.98
C LEU A 584 -5.92 -14.10 -27.18
N LYS A 585 -4.96 -13.53 -26.45
CA LYS A 585 -4.35 -12.22 -26.77
C LYS A 585 -3.08 -12.45 -27.58
N PHE A 586 -2.97 -11.82 -28.73
CA PHE A 586 -1.84 -11.97 -29.64
C PHE A 586 -1.56 -10.70 -30.44
N SER A 587 -0.41 -10.68 -31.10
CA SER A 587 -0.07 -9.61 -32.03
C SER A 587 0.22 -10.17 -33.43
N LEU A 588 -0.12 -9.39 -34.45
CA LEU A 588 0.04 -9.77 -35.86
C LEU A 588 0.39 -8.52 -36.68
N LEU A 589 1.22 -8.65 -37.72
CA LEU A 589 1.46 -7.51 -38.62
C LEU A 589 0.22 -7.25 -39.47
N GLY A 590 -0.12 -5.98 -39.71
CA GLY A 590 -1.27 -5.60 -40.54
C GLY A 590 -1.25 -6.14 -41.98
N THR A 591 -0.13 -6.69 -42.47
CA THR A 591 0.00 -7.36 -43.78
C THR A 591 -0.28 -8.86 -43.78
N GLN A 592 -0.42 -9.49 -42.61
CA GLN A 592 -0.54 -10.94 -42.46
C GLN A 592 -2.00 -11.37 -42.30
N THR A 593 -2.27 -12.62 -42.65
CA THR A 593 -3.54 -13.33 -42.40
C THR A 593 -3.19 -14.62 -41.67
N LEU A 594 -4.06 -15.09 -40.78
CA LEU A 594 -3.78 -16.19 -39.87
C LEU A 594 -5.08 -16.90 -39.47
N GLN A 595 -5.01 -18.22 -39.25
CA GLN A 595 -6.04 -18.94 -38.51
C GLN A 595 -5.62 -19.12 -37.05
N VAL A 596 -6.55 -18.89 -36.12
CA VAL A 596 -6.37 -19.14 -34.68
C VAL A 596 -7.34 -20.26 -34.29
N ASP A 597 -6.83 -21.38 -33.79
CA ASP A 597 -7.64 -22.55 -33.40
C ASP A 597 -7.86 -22.61 -31.87
N GLY A 598 -8.48 -23.69 -31.39
CA GLY A 598 -8.62 -23.97 -29.95
C GLY A 598 -9.92 -23.46 -29.29
N PHE A 599 -10.85 -22.88 -30.05
CA PHE A 599 -12.15 -22.45 -29.52
C PHE A 599 -13.11 -23.64 -29.37
N SER A 600 -13.87 -23.68 -28.28
CA SER A 600 -14.95 -24.64 -28.03
C SER A 600 -16.28 -24.22 -28.68
N SER A 601 -16.42 -22.94 -29.02
CA SER A 601 -17.67 -22.32 -29.48
C SER A 601 -17.51 -21.59 -30.82
N PRO A 602 -18.52 -21.62 -31.72
CA PRO A 602 -18.54 -20.86 -32.97
C PRO A 602 -18.95 -19.39 -32.76
N ALA A 603 -19.12 -18.92 -31.52
CA ALA A 603 -19.50 -17.54 -31.19
C ALA A 603 -18.28 -16.63 -30.92
N ALA A 604 -17.13 -16.95 -31.52
CA ALA A 604 -15.89 -16.22 -31.31
C ALA A 604 -15.95 -14.79 -31.90
N LEU A 605 -15.42 -13.84 -31.14
CA LEU A 605 -15.25 -12.43 -31.49
C LEU A 605 -13.77 -12.12 -31.68
N LEU A 606 -13.46 -11.20 -32.61
CA LEU A 606 -12.13 -10.65 -32.80
C LEU A 606 -12.13 -9.16 -32.45
N ILE A 607 -11.35 -8.80 -31.42
CA ILE A 607 -11.25 -7.45 -30.87
C ILE A 607 -9.87 -6.88 -31.22
N ASP A 608 -9.83 -5.82 -32.03
CA ASP A 608 -8.61 -5.05 -32.32
C ASP A 608 -8.49 -3.92 -31.29
N TYR A 609 -7.59 -4.10 -30.32
CA TYR A 609 -7.31 -3.13 -29.25
C TYR A 609 -5.99 -2.37 -29.45
N THR A 610 -5.47 -2.33 -30.68
CA THR A 610 -4.24 -1.59 -31.03
C THR A 610 -4.30 -0.12 -30.59
N ASP A 611 -5.50 0.47 -30.66
CA ASP A 611 -5.86 1.70 -29.96
C ASP A 611 -6.94 1.36 -28.92
N PRO A 612 -6.61 1.33 -27.61
CA PRO A 612 -7.55 0.91 -26.57
C PRO A 612 -8.67 1.93 -26.32
N LEU A 613 -8.54 3.17 -26.81
CA LEU A 613 -9.62 4.16 -26.76
C LEU A 613 -10.58 4.02 -27.96
N ASN A 614 -10.11 3.46 -29.08
CA ASN A 614 -10.86 3.32 -30.34
C ASN A 614 -10.94 1.86 -30.82
N VAL A 615 -11.32 0.95 -29.93
CA VAL A 615 -11.36 -0.50 -30.21
C VAL A 615 -12.22 -0.82 -31.44
N GLY A 616 -11.76 -1.81 -32.22
CA GLY A 616 -12.54 -2.45 -33.27
C GLY A 616 -13.05 -3.82 -32.81
N LEU A 617 -14.30 -4.16 -33.16
CA LEU A 617 -14.90 -5.47 -32.97
C LEU A 617 -15.29 -6.02 -34.34
N THR A 618 -15.08 -7.31 -34.56
CA THR A 618 -15.44 -7.99 -35.81
C THR A 618 -15.82 -9.43 -35.52
N GLN A 619 -16.86 -9.92 -36.19
CA GLN A 619 -17.13 -11.35 -36.27
C GLN A 619 -16.19 -11.93 -37.35
N PRO A 620 -15.21 -12.77 -36.99
CA PRO A 620 -14.30 -13.38 -37.97
C PRO A 620 -15.04 -14.43 -38.80
N GLU A 621 -14.40 -14.90 -39.88
CA GLU A 621 -14.81 -16.15 -40.53
C GLU A 621 -14.44 -17.33 -39.62
N ILE A 622 -15.35 -18.30 -39.46
CA ILE A 622 -15.23 -19.39 -38.49
C ILE A 622 -15.45 -20.74 -39.18
N GLU A 623 -14.58 -21.70 -38.89
CA GLU A 623 -14.65 -23.07 -39.40
C GLU A 623 -14.44 -24.11 -38.29
N SER A 624 -14.90 -25.34 -38.50
CA SER A 624 -14.64 -26.44 -37.55
C SER A 624 -13.20 -26.94 -37.68
N SER A 625 -12.48 -27.00 -36.56
CA SER A 625 -11.07 -27.44 -36.52
C SER A 625 -10.78 -28.24 -35.26
N GLY A 626 -10.09 -29.38 -35.41
CA GLY A 626 -9.54 -30.15 -34.26
C GLY A 626 -10.54 -30.65 -33.21
N GLY A 627 -11.84 -30.73 -33.54
CA GLY A 627 -12.91 -31.05 -32.57
C GLY A 627 -13.57 -29.84 -31.90
N GLY A 628 -13.12 -28.63 -32.24
CA GLY A 628 -13.74 -27.35 -31.89
C GLY A 628 -13.80 -26.45 -33.13
N TYR A 629 -13.42 -25.19 -32.97
CA TYR A 629 -13.47 -24.16 -34.02
C TYR A 629 -12.14 -23.40 -34.16
N ALA A 630 -11.92 -22.87 -35.36
CA ALA A 630 -10.88 -21.90 -35.67
C ALA A 630 -11.48 -20.65 -36.29
N ILE A 631 -10.83 -19.51 -36.08
CA ILE A 631 -11.19 -18.21 -36.65
C ILE A 631 -10.13 -17.74 -37.65
N THR A 632 -10.55 -17.08 -38.73
CA THR A 632 -9.63 -16.42 -39.66
C THR A 632 -9.48 -14.94 -39.32
N VAL A 633 -8.26 -14.52 -39.01
CA VAL A 633 -7.85 -13.14 -38.76
C VAL A 633 -7.45 -12.50 -40.10
N PRO A 634 -8.20 -11.50 -40.61
CA PRO A 634 -7.94 -10.90 -41.91
C PRO A 634 -6.80 -9.87 -41.88
N ALA A 635 -6.08 -9.76 -42.99
CA ALA A 635 -5.11 -8.69 -43.22
C ALA A 635 -5.77 -7.30 -43.17
N GLY A 636 -5.07 -6.32 -42.61
CA GLY A 636 -5.57 -4.96 -42.41
C GLY A 636 -5.65 -4.12 -43.68
N THR A 637 -6.58 -3.17 -43.69
CA THR A 637 -6.75 -2.16 -44.74
C THR A 637 -6.64 -0.74 -44.16
N PRO A 638 -5.72 0.12 -44.65
CA PRO A 638 -4.64 -0.19 -45.60
C PRO A 638 -3.63 -1.19 -45.01
N ARG A 639 -2.85 -1.84 -45.89
CA ARG A 639 -1.85 -2.87 -45.55
C ARG A 639 -0.63 -2.27 -44.83
N SER A 640 -0.84 -1.89 -43.57
CA SER A 640 0.20 -1.35 -42.70
C SER A 640 1.17 -2.44 -42.25
N LYS A 641 2.46 -2.09 -42.14
CA LYS A 641 3.46 -2.91 -41.43
C LYS A 641 3.44 -2.70 -39.92
N ALA A 642 2.56 -1.84 -39.40
CA ALA A 642 2.35 -1.70 -37.98
C ALA A 642 1.88 -3.05 -37.38
N GLN A 643 2.32 -3.30 -36.15
CA GLN A 643 1.82 -4.37 -35.32
C GLN A 643 0.38 -4.03 -34.88
N ARG A 644 -0.53 -4.99 -35.01
CA ARG A 644 -1.89 -4.93 -34.47
C ARG A 644 -1.96 -5.81 -33.23
N LEU A 645 -2.74 -5.37 -32.24
CA LEU A 645 -3.00 -6.11 -31.01
C LEU A 645 -4.43 -6.64 -31.06
N PHE A 646 -4.58 -7.95 -30.89
CA PHE A 646 -5.84 -8.65 -31.01
C PHE A 646 -6.16 -9.45 -29.76
N TYR A 647 -7.41 -9.36 -29.33
CA TYR A 647 -8.01 -10.29 -28.37
C TYR A 647 -9.10 -11.07 -29.11
N ALA A 648 -8.83 -12.35 -29.36
CA ALA A 648 -9.84 -13.27 -29.86
C ALA A 648 -10.47 -14.01 -28.69
N THR A 649 -11.79 -14.04 -28.61
CA THR A 649 -12.50 -14.68 -27.50
C THR A 649 -13.86 -15.22 -27.91
N ALA A 650 -14.18 -16.45 -27.49
CA ALA A 650 -15.54 -16.98 -27.41
C ALA A 650 -16.02 -17.13 -25.95
N ALA A 651 -15.20 -16.75 -24.98
CA ALA A 651 -15.55 -16.72 -23.57
C ALA A 651 -16.53 -15.57 -23.27
N PRO A 652 -17.36 -15.67 -22.22
CA PRO A 652 -18.17 -14.55 -21.74
C PRO A 652 -17.31 -13.32 -21.42
N ALA A 653 -17.87 -12.14 -21.64
CA ALA A 653 -17.25 -10.89 -21.22
C ALA A 653 -17.04 -10.86 -19.69
N GLU A 654 -15.89 -10.35 -19.28
CA GLU A 654 -15.49 -10.24 -17.88
C GLU A 654 -16.43 -9.32 -17.08
N GLN A 655 -16.46 -9.52 -15.77
CA GLN A 655 -17.14 -8.64 -14.83
C GLN A 655 -16.12 -7.70 -14.16
N PRO A 656 -16.44 -6.41 -13.96
CA PRO A 656 -15.54 -5.48 -13.27
C PRO A 656 -15.33 -5.91 -11.81
N ALA A 657 -14.21 -5.49 -11.22
CA ALA A 657 -13.87 -5.84 -9.84
C ALA A 657 -14.80 -5.17 -8.82
N ALA A 658 -15.27 -3.96 -9.13
CA ALA A 658 -16.30 -3.26 -8.39
C ALA A 658 -17.05 -2.27 -9.30
N ILE A 659 -18.23 -1.86 -8.86
CA ILE A 659 -19.02 -0.80 -9.46
C ILE A 659 -19.55 0.08 -8.31
N SER A 660 -19.47 1.41 -8.46
CA SER A 660 -20.04 2.37 -7.51
C SER A 660 -20.61 3.59 -8.24
N LEU A 661 -21.38 4.42 -7.53
CA LEU A 661 -21.84 5.69 -8.08
C LEU A 661 -20.74 6.75 -7.99
N ASN A 662 -20.51 7.49 -9.07
CA ASN A 662 -19.76 8.74 -8.99
C ASN A 662 -20.63 9.79 -8.27
N GLN A 663 -20.17 10.25 -7.11
CA GLN A 663 -20.80 11.37 -6.41
C GLN A 663 -20.24 12.68 -7.01
N PRO A 664 -21.09 13.60 -7.52
CA PRO A 664 -20.60 14.84 -8.09
C PRO A 664 -19.81 15.69 -7.08
N SER A 665 -18.52 15.87 -7.34
CA SER A 665 -17.63 16.72 -6.56
C SER A 665 -17.28 18.02 -7.31
N ALA A 666 -16.75 19.00 -6.57
CA ALA A 666 -16.48 20.35 -7.07
C ALA A 666 -15.31 21.03 -6.32
N LEU A 667 -14.34 20.24 -5.88
CA LEU A 667 -13.18 20.66 -5.08
C LEU A 667 -12.26 21.62 -5.85
N ASN A 668 -12.21 21.49 -7.18
CA ASN A 668 -11.47 22.35 -8.09
C ASN A 668 -11.93 23.83 -8.13
N LEU A 669 -13.16 24.12 -7.70
CA LEU A 669 -13.77 25.45 -7.83
C LEU A 669 -13.11 26.48 -6.90
N ASN A 670 -12.88 27.68 -7.45
CA ASN A 670 -12.33 28.80 -6.69
C ASN A 670 -13.31 29.42 -5.67
N THR A 671 -14.60 29.10 -5.75
CA THR A 671 -15.64 29.55 -4.80
C THR A 671 -15.57 28.83 -3.45
N ASN A 672 -14.82 27.73 -3.34
CA ASN A 672 -14.66 26.98 -2.12
C ASN A 672 -13.92 27.79 -1.05
N ALA A 673 -14.21 27.51 0.22
CA ALA A 673 -13.56 28.15 1.36
C ALA A 673 -13.61 27.25 2.60
N ALA A 674 -12.46 27.00 3.22
CA ALA A 674 -12.35 26.37 4.52
C ALA A 674 -11.08 26.85 5.23
N SER A 675 -11.19 27.36 6.45
CA SER A 675 -10.03 27.64 7.29
C SER A 675 -9.49 26.37 7.98
N PHE A 676 -10.35 25.36 8.16
CA PHE A 676 -10.02 24.07 8.74
C PHE A 676 -10.55 22.98 7.80
N LEU A 677 -9.64 22.23 7.17
CA LEU A 677 -9.96 21.21 6.18
C LEU A 677 -9.73 19.82 6.77
N ILE A 678 -10.71 18.93 6.67
CA ILE A 678 -10.58 17.53 7.06
C ILE A 678 -10.65 16.68 5.78
N VAL A 679 -9.60 15.91 5.50
CA VAL A 679 -9.58 14.90 4.44
C VAL A 679 -9.77 13.53 5.09
N THR A 680 -10.78 12.78 4.65
CA THR A 680 -11.22 11.54 5.31
C THR A 680 -11.96 10.62 4.33
N THR A 681 -12.38 9.44 4.77
CA THR A 681 -13.29 8.56 4.02
C THR A 681 -14.73 8.75 4.46
N ASN A 682 -15.68 8.47 3.55
CA ASN A 682 -17.12 8.53 3.88
C ASN A 682 -17.52 7.74 5.14
N SER A 683 -16.88 6.59 5.39
CA SER A 683 -17.15 5.72 6.54
C SER A 683 -16.76 6.34 7.89
N LEU A 684 -15.83 7.30 7.92
CA LEU A 684 -15.40 7.99 9.13
C LEU A 684 -16.11 9.34 9.35
N ARG A 685 -16.68 9.95 8.30
CA ARG A 685 -17.30 11.30 8.33
C ARG A 685 -18.26 11.52 9.52
N ALA A 686 -19.09 10.53 9.85
CA ALA A 686 -20.07 10.65 10.94
C ALA A 686 -19.42 10.84 12.32
N SER A 687 -18.39 10.06 12.63
CA SER A 687 -17.61 10.16 13.88
C SER A 687 -16.82 11.45 14.01
N LEU A 688 -16.52 12.13 12.89
CA LEU A 688 -15.83 13.43 12.87
C LEU A 688 -16.79 14.62 13.07
N ALA A 689 -18.11 14.43 13.00
CA ALA A 689 -19.09 15.52 13.14
C ALA A 689 -18.97 16.33 14.46
N PRO A 690 -18.65 15.74 15.64
CA PRO A 690 -18.39 16.52 16.85
C PRO A 690 -17.18 17.45 16.73
N LEU A 691 -16.13 17.03 16.01
CA LEU A 691 -14.95 17.87 15.76
C LEU A 691 -15.29 19.05 14.86
N VAL A 692 -16.04 18.80 13.79
CA VAL A 692 -16.54 19.83 12.86
C VAL A 692 -17.34 20.88 13.65
N ALA A 693 -18.31 20.45 14.46
CA ALA A 693 -19.13 21.33 15.28
C ALA A 693 -18.29 22.15 16.29
N ALA A 694 -17.30 21.53 16.94
CA ALA A 694 -16.42 22.21 17.89
C ALA A 694 -15.58 23.32 17.23
N ARG A 695 -15.04 23.09 16.02
CA ARG A 695 -14.25 24.08 15.28
C ARG A 695 -15.14 25.18 14.67
N GLN A 696 -16.34 24.85 14.21
CA GLN A 696 -17.34 25.84 13.79
C GLN A 696 -17.77 26.75 14.95
N ALA A 697 -17.99 26.21 16.15
CA ALA A 697 -18.28 26.99 17.36
C ALA A 697 -17.13 27.92 17.78
N GLN A 698 -15.90 27.63 17.34
CA GLN A 698 -14.71 28.48 17.50
C GLN A 698 -14.51 29.48 16.35
N GLY A 699 -15.49 29.63 15.46
CA GLY A 699 -15.49 30.60 14.36
C GLY A 699 -14.73 30.15 13.11
N MET A 700 -14.35 28.87 13.00
CA MET A 700 -13.70 28.35 11.80
C MET A 700 -14.73 27.97 10.72
N THR A 701 -14.41 28.28 9.47
CA THR A 701 -15.09 27.65 8.33
C THR A 701 -14.48 26.26 8.16
N VAL A 702 -15.30 25.22 8.28
CA VAL A 702 -14.86 23.82 8.26
C VAL A 702 -15.40 23.11 7.03
N ALA A 703 -14.56 22.39 6.32
CA ALA A 703 -14.96 21.46 5.25
C ALA A 703 -14.44 20.05 5.56
N THR A 704 -15.28 19.05 5.28
CA THR A 704 -14.92 17.63 5.34
C THR A 704 -15.04 17.07 3.92
N VAL A 705 -13.92 16.59 3.38
CA VAL A 705 -13.75 16.15 1.98
C VAL A 705 -13.55 14.65 1.96
N ASP A 706 -14.16 13.94 1.00
CA ASP A 706 -13.83 12.53 0.77
C ASP A 706 -12.52 12.44 0.03
N VAL A 707 -11.70 11.48 0.42
CA VAL A 707 -10.50 11.15 -0.33
C VAL A 707 -10.86 10.55 -1.71
N GLU A 708 -12.03 9.91 -1.84
CA GLU A 708 -12.57 9.48 -3.13
C GLU A 708 -12.87 10.65 -4.07
N ASP A 709 -13.51 11.74 -3.58
CA ASP A 709 -13.75 12.97 -4.35
C ASP A 709 -12.42 13.57 -4.85
N VAL A 710 -11.37 13.48 -4.03
CA VAL A 710 -10.00 13.91 -4.36
C VAL A 710 -9.37 13.02 -5.44
N TYR A 711 -9.53 11.70 -5.36
CA TYR A 711 -9.07 10.80 -6.42
C TYR A 711 -9.84 11.05 -7.72
N ASP A 712 -11.15 11.27 -7.66
CA ASP A 712 -11.99 11.49 -8.83
C ASP A 712 -11.63 12.80 -9.58
N GLU A 713 -11.32 13.89 -8.87
CA GLU A 713 -10.92 15.17 -9.49
C GLU A 713 -9.43 15.30 -9.83
N PHE A 714 -8.53 14.75 -9.01
CA PHE A 714 -7.08 15.01 -9.13
C PHE A 714 -6.25 13.75 -9.43
N GLY A 715 -6.80 12.56 -9.22
CA GLY A 715 -6.15 11.27 -9.47
C GLY A 715 -6.71 10.47 -10.64
N TYR A 716 -7.71 10.99 -11.38
CA TYR A 716 -8.48 10.23 -12.39
C TYR A 716 -9.11 8.93 -11.84
N GLY A 717 -9.47 8.94 -10.56
CA GLY A 717 -10.00 7.79 -9.81
C GLY A 717 -8.95 6.79 -9.37
N VAL A 718 -7.66 7.14 -9.39
CA VAL A 718 -6.57 6.31 -8.90
C VAL A 718 -6.21 6.70 -7.47
N HIS A 719 -6.23 5.71 -6.58
CA HIS A 719 -5.76 5.88 -5.20
C HIS A 719 -4.26 6.21 -5.19
N GLY A 720 -3.89 7.34 -4.57
CA GLY A 720 -2.51 7.62 -4.16
C GLY A 720 -2.29 9.01 -3.55
N PRO A 721 -1.13 9.23 -2.89
CA PRO A 721 -0.84 10.49 -2.19
C PRO A 721 -0.65 11.70 -3.13
N GLN A 722 -0.35 11.48 -4.41
CA GLN A 722 -0.17 12.56 -5.39
C GLN A 722 -1.48 13.36 -5.60
N ALA A 723 -2.62 12.69 -5.74
CA ALA A 723 -3.92 13.33 -5.89
C ALA A 723 -4.27 14.21 -4.67
N VAL A 724 -3.91 13.75 -3.46
CA VAL A 724 -4.05 14.52 -2.21
C VAL A 724 -3.17 15.78 -2.25
N LYS A 725 -1.91 15.66 -2.66
CA LYS A 725 -1.00 16.81 -2.80
C LYS A 725 -1.51 17.84 -3.82
N ASP A 726 -1.96 17.38 -4.99
CA ASP A 726 -2.45 18.24 -6.07
C ASP A 726 -3.74 18.97 -5.67
N PHE A 727 -4.65 18.27 -4.99
CA PHE A 727 -5.83 18.88 -4.37
C PHE A 727 -5.45 19.95 -3.34
N LEU A 728 -4.54 19.67 -2.41
CA LEU A 728 -4.16 20.61 -1.36
C LEU A 728 -3.42 21.83 -1.94
N ALA A 729 -2.59 21.64 -2.98
CA ALA A 729 -1.96 22.72 -3.72
C ALA A 729 -2.99 23.62 -4.41
N ARG A 730 -4.01 23.01 -5.05
CA ARG A 730 -5.15 23.73 -5.65
C ARG A 730 -5.96 24.50 -4.61
N ALA A 731 -6.27 23.89 -3.47
CA ALA A 731 -7.02 24.52 -2.39
C ALA A 731 -6.25 25.68 -1.74
N ASN A 732 -4.94 25.56 -1.53
CA ASN A 732 -4.10 26.63 -0.98
C ASN A 732 -3.93 27.82 -1.94
N SER A 733 -3.92 27.56 -3.25
CA SER A 733 -3.63 28.57 -4.29
C SER A 733 -4.85 29.25 -4.90
N THR A 734 -6.03 28.60 -4.94
CA THR A 734 -7.18 29.09 -5.73
C THR A 734 -8.51 29.24 -4.98
N TRP A 735 -8.68 28.62 -3.81
CA TRP A 735 -9.92 28.77 -3.03
C TRP A 735 -10.04 30.19 -2.46
N ALA A 736 -11.26 30.74 -2.48
CA ALA A 736 -11.58 32.05 -1.93
C ALA A 736 -11.24 32.17 -0.43
N GLY A 737 -11.31 31.06 0.31
CA GLY A 737 -10.80 30.94 1.68
C GLY A 737 -9.89 29.74 1.82
N LYS A 738 -8.57 29.95 1.66
CA LYS A 738 -7.58 28.88 1.74
C LYS A 738 -7.48 28.21 3.14
N PRO A 739 -7.12 26.92 3.22
CA PRO A 739 -6.83 26.23 4.48
C PRO A 739 -5.79 26.96 5.34
N LYS A 740 -6.06 27.02 6.65
CA LYS A 740 -5.07 27.37 7.69
C LYS A 740 -4.61 26.15 8.47
N TYR A 741 -5.47 25.13 8.55
CA TYR A 741 -5.24 23.87 9.22
C TYR A 741 -5.79 22.73 8.34
N ILE A 742 -5.05 21.63 8.24
CA ILE A 742 -5.49 20.41 7.55
C ILE A 742 -5.40 19.24 8.54
N VAL A 743 -6.43 18.40 8.56
CA VAL A 743 -6.44 17.13 9.30
C VAL A 743 -6.63 15.98 8.32
N PHE A 744 -5.68 15.03 8.33
CA PHE A 744 -5.83 13.74 7.68
C PHE A 744 -6.50 12.78 8.66
N ALA A 745 -7.76 12.43 8.44
CA ALA A 745 -8.54 11.57 9.32
C ALA A 745 -8.81 10.22 8.67
N GLY A 746 -7.90 9.30 8.93
CA GLY A 746 -7.75 7.99 8.31
C GLY A 746 -6.33 7.50 8.58
N ASP A 747 -6.13 6.19 8.63
CA ASP A 747 -4.77 5.64 8.69
C ASP A 747 -4.13 5.60 7.30
N ALA A 748 -2.84 5.28 7.23
CA ALA A 748 -2.14 4.99 5.98
C ALA A 748 -1.39 3.65 6.07
N SER A 749 -0.91 3.12 4.95
CA SER A 749 -0.08 1.91 4.93
C SER A 749 1.06 1.99 3.92
N TYR A 750 2.16 1.31 4.20
CA TYR A 750 3.11 0.95 3.14
C TYR A 750 2.59 -0.16 2.23
N ASP A 751 1.50 -0.85 2.61
CA ASP A 751 0.85 -1.93 1.86
C ASP A 751 -0.57 -1.52 1.36
N PRO A 752 -0.68 -0.51 0.47
CA PRO A 752 -1.96 0.03 -0.01
C PRO A 752 -2.76 -0.96 -0.88
N ARG A 753 -2.13 -2.06 -1.32
CA ARG A 753 -2.77 -3.16 -2.06
C ARG A 753 -3.00 -4.41 -1.20
N ASN A 754 -2.73 -4.32 0.12
CA ASN A 754 -3.00 -5.38 1.10
C ASN A 754 -2.36 -6.74 0.75
N TYR A 755 -1.16 -6.73 0.16
CA TYR A 755 -0.43 -7.93 -0.27
C TYR A 755 -0.07 -8.85 0.90
N LEU A 756 0.20 -8.28 2.08
CA LEU A 756 0.53 -9.02 3.30
C LEU A 756 -0.73 -9.51 4.05
N ALA A 757 -1.91 -9.23 3.50
CA ALA A 757 -3.25 -9.50 4.06
C ALA A 757 -3.54 -9.00 5.50
N PRO A 758 -2.99 -7.87 6.01
CA PRO A 758 -3.35 -7.31 7.32
C PRO A 758 -4.77 -6.75 7.38
N GLY A 759 -5.33 -6.31 6.24
CA GLY A 759 -6.52 -5.48 6.12
C GLY A 759 -6.24 -4.22 5.29
N ASP A 760 -7.27 -3.71 4.62
CA ASP A 760 -7.18 -2.46 3.88
C ASP A 760 -7.20 -1.27 4.85
N PHE A 761 -6.01 -0.73 5.12
CA PHE A 761 -5.78 0.30 6.14
C PHE A 761 -5.21 1.61 5.56
N ASP A 762 -5.02 1.71 4.23
CA ASP A 762 -4.55 2.94 3.58
C ASP A 762 -5.74 3.87 3.28
N LEU A 763 -6.44 4.30 4.33
CA LEU A 763 -7.71 5.04 4.21
C LEU A 763 -7.52 6.50 3.78
N VAL A 764 -6.43 7.14 4.22
CA VAL A 764 -6.01 8.45 3.71
C VAL A 764 -4.50 8.38 3.54
N PRO A 765 -3.99 8.19 2.30
CA PRO A 765 -2.61 7.82 2.07
C PRO A 765 -1.63 8.87 2.56
N THR A 766 -0.43 8.42 2.88
CA THR A 766 0.74 9.27 3.16
C THR A 766 1.76 9.08 2.05
N LYS A 767 2.74 9.99 1.92
CA LYS A 767 3.86 9.75 1.02
C LYS A 767 4.94 8.96 1.74
N LEU A 768 5.30 7.81 1.18
CA LEU A 768 6.57 7.18 1.50
C LEU A 768 7.72 7.97 0.86
N VAL A 769 8.69 8.37 1.68
CA VAL A 769 9.89 9.12 1.26
C VAL A 769 11.16 8.37 1.64
N ASP A 770 12.16 8.45 0.77
CA ASP A 770 13.53 8.01 1.04
C ASP A 770 14.19 8.93 2.09
N ALA A 771 14.13 8.55 3.36
CA ALA A 771 14.98 9.14 4.41
C ALA A 771 16.34 8.41 4.46
N THR A 772 17.37 9.00 5.10
CA THR A 772 18.78 8.52 5.04
C THR A 772 18.97 7.02 5.30
N PHE A 773 18.12 6.42 6.14
CA PHE A 773 18.26 5.03 6.59
C PHE A 773 17.13 4.10 6.16
N ASN A 774 15.94 4.62 5.88
CA ASN A 774 14.78 3.82 5.48
C ASN A 774 13.74 4.65 4.73
N GLU A 775 12.96 3.99 3.87
CA GLU A 775 11.70 4.53 3.36
C GLU A 775 10.69 4.65 4.52
N THR A 776 10.00 5.80 4.62
CA THR A 776 9.02 6.05 5.68
C THR A 776 7.97 7.09 5.33
N ALA A 777 6.88 7.14 6.09
CA ALA A 777 5.79 8.11 5.92
C ALA A 777 6.23 9.57 6.13
N SER A 778 5.69 10.47 5.30
CA SER A 778 5.81 11.92 5.42
C SER A 778 4.47 12.55 5.01
N ASP A 779 3.68 12.96 6.00
CA ASP A 779 2.48 13.77 5.74
C ASP A 779 2.85 15.21 5.35
N ASP A 780 4.01 15.72 5.76
CA ASP A 780 4.49 17.05 5.34
C ASP A 780 4.59 17.15 3.82
N TRP A 781 5.06 16.09 3.14
CA TRP A 781 5.15 16.07 1.69
C TRP A 781 3.80 16.35 0.98
N LEU A 782 2.67 15.98 1.60
CA LEU A 782 1.32 16.22 1.05
C LEU A 782 0.95 17.71 1.03
N ALA A 783 1.58 18.52 1.89
CA ALA A 783 1.31 19.94 2.06
C ALA A 783 2.54 20.84 1.82
N ASP A 784 3.70 20.26 1.47
CA ASP A 784 4.93 20.95 1.08
C ASP A 784 4.90 21.24 -0.43
N PHE A 785 4.61 22.48 -0.83
CA PHE A 785 4.40 22.83 -2.25
C PHE A 785 5.64 23.46 -2.90
N ASP A 786 6.62 23.94 -2.13
CA ASP A 786 7.90 24.46 -2.64
C ASP A 786 9.05 23.43 -2.57
N ASN A 787 8.84 22.32 -1.86
CA ASN A 787 9.73 21.16 -1.66
C ASN A 787 10.91 21.42 -0.69
N ASP A 788 10.80 22.38 0.23
CA ASP A 788 11.81 22.64 1.27
C ASP A 788 11.86 21.57 2.39
N GLY A 789 10.89 20.65 2.40
CA GLY A 789 10.74 19.57 3.37
C GLY A 789 9.80 19.86 4.53
N ILE A 790 9.11 21.02 4.55
CA ILE A 790 8.17 21.43 5.60
C ILE A 790 6.81 21.73 4.97
N ALA A 791 5.73 21.29 5.61
CA ALA A 791 4.37 21.61 5.15
C ALA A 791 4.09 23.12 5.07
N ASP A 792 3.59 23.62 3.94
CA ASP A 792 3.17 25.02 3.75
C ASP A 792 1.95 25.40 4.61
N VAL A 793 1.12 24.41 4.96
CA VAL A 793 -0.05 24.58 5.82
C VAL A 793 0.13 23.68 7.06
N PRO A 794 -0.12 24.17 8.28
CA PRO A 794 -0.19 23.33 9.48
C PRO A 794 -1.08 22.08 9.30
N ILE A 795 -0.46 20.91 9.36
CA ILE A 795 -1.11 19.60 9.24
C ILE A 795 -1.18 18.86 10.59
N GLY A 796 -2.10 17.90 10.70
CA GLY A 796 -2.07 16.85 11.71
C GLY A 796 -2.80 15.59 11.25
N ARG A 797 -2.39 14.42 11.75
CA ARG A 797 -3.03 13.13 11.43
C ARG A 797 -3.81 12.57 12.60
N LEU A 798 -5.01 12.08 12.30
CA LEU A 798 -5.78 11.14 13.12
C LEU A 798 -5.72 9.78 12.41
N PRO A 799 -4.84 8.85 12.84
CA PRO A 799 -4.63 7.55 12.21
C PRO A 799 -5.76 6.59 12.59
N LEU A 800 -6.86 6.64 11.84
CA LEU A 800 -8.13 5.97 12.17
C LEU A 800 -8.42 4.87 11.14
N ARG A 801 -8.60 3.63 11.60
CA ARG A 801 -9.05 2.49 10.78
C ARG A 801 -10.56 2.25 10.92
N THR A 802 -11.19 2.70 12.01
CA THR A 802 -12.63 2.48 12.28
C THR A 802 -13.34 3.68 12.90
N ALA A 803 -14.68 3.69 12.80
CA ALA A 803 -15.55 4.64 13.48
C ALA A 803 -15.40 4.59 15.03
N ALA A 804 -15.17 3.40 15.60
CA ALA A 804 -14.97 3.25 17.04
C ALA A 804 -13.66 3.90 17.53
N GLU A 805 -12.57 3.76 16.77
CA GLU A 805 -11.33 4.52 17.04
C GLU A 805 -11.56 6.03 16.85
N ALA A 806 -12.31 6.43 15.82
CA ALA A 806 -12.63 7.82 15.53
C ALA A 806 -13.40 8.47 16.68
N ASP A 807 -14.43 7.80 17.22
CA ASP A 807 -15.21 8.28 18.36
C ASP A 807 -14.33 8.50 19.61
N VAL A 808 -13.36 7.61 19.87
CA VAL A 808 -12.41 7.76 20.98
C VAL A 808 -11.47 8.95 20.76
N VAL A 809 -10.84 9.06 19.59
CA VAL A 809 -9.87 10.12 19.29
C VAL A 809 -10.55 11.49 19.22
N VAL A 810 -11.66 11.61 18.49
CA VAL A 810 -12.47 12.83 18.42
C VAL A 810 -13.01 13.20 19.79
N GLY A 811 -13.56 12.24 20.53
CA GLY A 811 -14.07 12.43 21.87
C GLY A 811 -13.03 13.06 22.80
N LYS A 812 -11.77 12.64 22.71
CA LYS A 812 -10.66 13.26 23.45
C LYS A 812 -10.34 14.68 22.98
N ILE A 813 -10.28 14.92 21.68
CA ILE A 813 -9.99 16.24 21.10
C ILE A 813 -11.05 17.29 21.48
N VAL A 814 -12.35 16.95 21.41
CA VAL A 814 -13.43 17.91 21.68
C VAL A 814 -13.66 18.17 23.16
N ASN A 815 -13.32 17.21 24.04
CA ASN A 815 -13.42 17.38 25.49
C ASN A 815 -12.12 17.94 26.13
N PHE A 816 -11.06 18.12 25.36
CA PHE A 816 -9.82 18.71 25.86
C PHE A 816 -9.97 20.21 26.13
N THR A 817 -9.42 20.69 27.24
CA THR A 817 -9.29 22.12 27.55
C THR A 817 -8.06 22.32 28.44
N PRO A 818 -7.12 23.22 28.11
CA PRO A 818 -5.89 23.44 28.89
C PRO A 818 -6.10 23.69 30.38
N ALA A 819 -7.18 24.39 30.75
CA ALA A 819 -7.54 24.69 32.14
C ALA A 819 -7.87 23.45 32.99
N ASN A 820 -8.24 22.33 32.36
CA ASN A 820 -8.57 21.08 33.06
C ASN A 820 -7.34 20.19 33.31
N VAL A 821 -6.17 20.55 32.75
CA VAL A 821 -4.95 19.75 32.83
C VAL A 821 -3.92 20.44 33.73
N PRO A 822 -3.39 19.76 34.77
CA PRO A 822 -2.29 20.28 35.58
C PRO A 822 -1.10 20.73 34.73
N GLN A 823 -0.89 22.05 34.65
CA GLN A 823 0.20 22.72 33.93
C GLN A 823 1.56 22.39 34.57
N SER A 824 2.02 21.19 34.28
CA SER A 824 3.18 20.50 34.83
C SER A 824 3.72 19.53 33.78
N ALA A 825 5.03 19.28 33.81
CA ALA A 825 5.75 18.52 32.81
C ALA A 825 6.33 17.22 33.39
N MET A 826 6.59 16.25 32.51
CA MET A 826 7.48 15.12 32.80
C MET A 826 8.51 15.00 31.66
N LEU A 827 9.80 15.08 31.99
CA LEU A 827 10.90 14.99 31.04
C LEU A 827 11.69 13.70 31.29
N VAL A 828 11.46 12.71 30.42
CA VAL A 828 12.03 11.36 30.47
C VAL A 828 13.25 11.31 29.56
N ALA A 829 14.39 10.82 30.06
CA ALA A 829 15.62 10.66 29.30
C ALA A 829 16.10 9.20 29.35
N ASP A 830 16.51 8.67 28.19
CA ASP A 830 17.17 7.37 28.12
C ASP A 830 18.61 7.41 28.68
N ALA A 831 19.13 6.24 29.03
CA ALA A 831 20.51 6.13 29.49
C ALA A 831 21.47 6.38 28.31
N GLN A 832 22.43 7.29 28.49
CA GLN A 832 23.43 7.57 27.47
C GLN A 832 24.34 6.35 27.19
N GLY A 833 24.84 5.68 28.23
CA GLY A 833 25.80 4.59 28.09
C GLY A 833 27.05 5.05 27.31
N ASP A 834 27.47 4.25 26.33
CA ASP A 834 28.58 4.59 25.42
C ASP A 834 28.14 5.45 24.21
N TYR A 835 26.88 5.90 24.15
CA TYR A 835 26.38 6.73 23.05
C TYR A 835 26.95 8.16 23.13
N TYR A 836 27.23 8.74 21.97
CA TYR A 836 27.92 10.04 21.89
C TYR A 836 27.05 11.23 22.30
N TYR A 837 25.73 11.07 22.31
CA TYR A 837 24.75 12.12 22.60
C TYR A 837 24.15 11.96 24.00
N SER A 838 24.05 13.05 24.77
CA SER A 838 23.50 13.03 26.14
C SER A 838 22.03 13.43 26.16
N PHE A 839 21.14 12.44 26.24
CA PHE A 839 19.69 12.68 26.34
C PHE A 839 19.29 13.40 27.63
N GLU A 840 20.01 13.18 28.74
CA GLU A 840 19.75 13.87 30.01
C GLU A 840 20.02 15.37 29.89
N GLN A 841 21.14 15.77 29.26
CA GLN A 841 21.50 17.16 28.99
C GLN A 841 20.53 17.86 28.03
N ALA A 842 20.08 17.15 26.98
CA ALA A 842 19.07 17.66 26.05
C ALA A 842 17.75 18.01 26.77
N ASN A 843 17.35 17.19 27.75
CA ASN A 843 16.19 17.48 28.58
C ASN A 843 16.38 18.69 29.50
N ASP A 844 17.59 18.94 30.00
CA ASP A 844 17.88 20.15 30.80
C ASP A 844 17.79 21.43 29.94
N GLN A 845 18.22 21.35 28.67
CA GLN A 845 18.15 22.46 27.71
C GLN A 845 16.70 22.82 27.33
N VAL A 846 15.82 21.82 27.09
CA VAL A 846 14.38 22.11 26.84
C VAL A 846 13.63 22.50 28.11
N GLN A 847 14.04 22.04 29.30
CA GLN A 847 13.47 22.48 30.57
C GLN A 847 13.62 24.00 30.75
N ALA A 848 14.74 24.59 30.29
CA ALA A 848 14.96 26.03 30.34
C ALA A 848 14.00 26.86 29.46
N GLN A 849 13.26 26.22 28.53
CA GLN A 849 12.21 26.85 27.72
C GLN A 849 10.82 26.79 28.37
N LEU A 850 10.65 26.01 29.45
CA LEU A 850 9.38 25.92 30.18
C LEU A 850 9.20 27.13 31.11
N PRO A 851 7.95 27.49 31.48
CA PRO A 851 7.70 28.60 32.40
C PRO A 851 8.33 28.30 33.76
N ALA A 852 9.05 29.26 34.35
CA ALA A 852 9.86 29.05 35.57
C ALA A 852 9.09 28.53 36.80
N GLY A 853 7.76 28.67 36.83
CA GLY A 853 6.89 28.13 37.88
C GLY A 853 6.19 26.81 37.55
N MET A 854 6.42 26.22 36.36
CA MET A 854 5.83 24.95 35.93
C MET A 854 6.51 23.79 36.67
N PRO A 855 5.78 22.94 37.42
CA PRO A 855 6.38 21.80 38.08
C PRO A 855 6.88 20.77 37.06
N VAL A 856 8.15 20.38 37.14
CA VAL A 856 8.77 19.39 36.24
C VAL A 856 9.18 18.15 37.02
N GLN A 857 8.76 16.98 36.54
CA GLN A 857 9.23 15.69 37.00
C GLN A 857 10.31 15.18 36.03
N ARG A 858 11.55 14.98 36.50
CA ARG A 858 12.58 14.28 35.73
C ARG A 858 12.45 12.78 35.95
N VAL A 859 12.70 11.99 34.91
CA VAL A 859 12.85 10.53 34.99
C VAL A 859 14.04 10.17 34.09
N ASN A 860 15.16 9.80 34.67
CA ASN A 860 16.41 9.57 33.94
C ASN A 860 16.80 8.10 34.07
N ILE A 861 16.66 7.31 32.99
CA ILE A 861 16.83 5.85 33.05
C ILE A 861 18.23 5.45 33.54
N GLY A 862 19.26 6.24 33.21
CA GLY A 862 20.64 6.03 33.66
C GLY A 862 20.83 6.16 35.17
N THR A 863 20.03 7.00 35.83
CA THR A 863 20.12 7.27 37.28
C THR A 863 19.07 6.49 38.08
N ASP A 864 17.81 6.47 37.63
CA ASP A 864 16.69 5.82 38.32
C ASP A 864 16.71 4.29 38.16
N GLY A 865 17.28 3.80 37.06
CA GLY A 865 17.18 2.42 36.61
C GLY A 865 15.83 2.08 35.96
N PRO A 866 15.77 1.10 35.03
CA PRO A 866 14.59 0.85 34.20
C PRO A 866 13.28 0.57 34.96
N GLY A 867 13.34 -0.13 36.10
CA GLY A 867 12.15 -0.48 36.87
C GLY A 867 11.48 0.70 37.57
N ALA A 868 12.29 1.60 38.15
CA ALA A 868 11.79 2.84 38.74
C ALA A 868 11.32 3.80 37.64
N ALA A 869 12.09 3.95 36.56
CA ALA A 869 11.71 4.78 35.41
C ALA A 869 10.35 4.37 34.83
N ARG A 870 10.13 3.07 34.55
CA ARG A 870 8.83 2.53 34.11
C ARG A 870 7.69 2.90 35.05
N THR A 871 7.89 2.70 36.35
CA THR A 871 6.89 3.01 37.38
C THR A 871 6.56 4.51 37.41
N ASN A 872 7.59 5.36 37.38
CA ASN A 872 7.48 6.82 37.42
C ASN A 872 6.83 7.40 36.17
N VAL A 873 7.07 6.83 34.99
CA VAL A 873 6.43 7.23 33.73
C VAL A 873 4.93 6.93 33.74
N ILE A 874 4.55 5.70 34.09
CA ILE A 874 3.13 5.29 34.13
C ILE A 874 2.37 6.10 35.19
N ALA A 875 2.96 6.29 36.38
CA ALA A 875 2.39 7.14 37.42
C ALA A 875 2.30 8.62 36.99
N GLY A 876 3.31 9.13 36.29
CA GLY A 876 3.36 10.49 35.77
C GLY A 876 2.24 10.77 34.76
N PHE A 877 2.04 9.88 33.79
CA PHE A 877 0.89 9.96 32.86
C PHE A 877 -0.44 9.94 33.62
N ASN A 878 -0.67 8.96 34.50
CA ASN A 878 -1.93 8.82 35.25
C ASN A 878 -2.22 10.01 36.20
N ALA A 879 -1.20 10.76 36.63
CA ALA A 879 -1.38 12.02 37.37
C ALA A 879 -1.96 13.15 36.48
N GLY A 880 -1.74 13.09 35.16
CA GLY A 880 -2.24 14.05 34.17
C GLY A 880 -1.30 15.25 33.99
N LYS A 881 -0.14 15.04 33.36
CA LYS A 881 0.76 16.15 32.98
C LYS A 881 0.21 16.86 31.74
N ALA A 882 0.43 18.17 31.63
CA ALA A 882 0.14 18.90 30.40
C ALA A 882 1.14 18.55 29.28
N LEU A 883 2.40 18.30 29.65
CA LEU A 883 3.47 17.93 28.74
C LEU A 883 4.17 16.65 29.23
N VAL A 884 4.36 15.68 28.34
CA VAL A 884 5.27 14.55 28.56
C VAL A 884 6.26 14.50 27.42
N THR A 885 7.54 14.36 27.76
CA THR A 885 8.62 14.32 26.79
C THR A 885 9.43 13.05 27.00
N TYR A 886 9.73 12.35 25.91
CA TYR A 886 10.76 11.32 25.88
C TYR A 886 11.88 11.72 24.92
N THR A 887 13.12 11.57 25.36
CA THR A 887 14.32 11.84 24.58
C THR A 887 15.25 10.63 24.73
N GLY A 888 15.53 9.90 23.66
CA GLY A 888 16.23 8.61 23.76
C GLY A 888 16.17 7.71 22.53
N HIS A 889 16.42 6.41 22.74
CA HIS A 889 16.25 5.39 21.70
C HIS A 889 14.81 4.86 21.67
N GLY A 890 14.26 4.71 20.46
CA GLY A 890 12.91 4.21 20.24
C GLY A 890 12.85 3.07 19.23
N ASN A 891 11.75 2.33 19.27
CA ASN A 891 11.27 1.54 18.13
C ASN A 891 9.76 1.84 17.94
N ILE A 892 9.07 1.14 17.03
CA ILE A 892 7.66 1.41 16.68
C ILE A 892 6.76 1.49 17.93
N ASP A 893 6.91 0.57 18.87
CA ASP A 893 6.00 0.35 20.00
C ASP A 893 6.60 0.67 21.39
N VAL A 894 7.83 1.21 21.49
CA VAL A 894 8.61 1.16 22.74
C VAL A 894 9.61 2.30 22.94
N TRP A 895 9.74 2.74 24.20
CA TRP A 895 10.81 3.61 24.71
C TRP A 895 11.94 2.82 25.38
N SER A 896 13.18 3.12 24.97
CA SER A 896 14.45 2.53 25.42
C SER A 896 14.60 1.04 25.08
N GLY A 897 15.84 0.59 24.85
CA GLY A 897 16.19 -0.84 24.79
C GLY A 897 15.89 -1.61 26.08
N ALA A 898 15.68 -0.89 27.19
CA ALA A 898 15.21 -1.46 28.46
C ALA A 898 13.67 -1.69 28.51
N ALA A 899 12.93 -1.22 27.50
CA ALA A 899 11.48 -1.27 27.38
C ALA A 899 10.74 -0.69 28.59
N ILE A 900 11.07 0.55 28.95
CA ILE A 900 10.46 1.22 30.12
C ILE A 900 8.97 1.52 29.91
N PHE A 901 8.55 1.74 28.67
CA PHE A 901 7.18 2.08 28.31
C PHE A 901 6.86 1.55 26.90
N ARG A 902 5.67 0.99 26.69
CA ARG A 902 5.22 0.36 25.43
C ARG A 902 3.83 0.83 24.99
N THR A 903 3.42 0.52 23.75
CA THR A 903 2.05 0.81 23.25
C THR A 903 0.96 0.17 24.12
N ALA A 904 1.22 -1.03 24.66
CA ALA A 904 0.33 -1.68 25.63
C ALA A 904 0.20 -0.91 26.96
N ASP A 905 1.21 -0.14 27.37
CA ASP A 905 1.12 0.76 28.52
C ASP A 905 0.36 2.04 28.17
N ALA A 906 0.60 2.61 26.99
CA ALA A 906 -0.06 3.81 26.48
C ALA A 906 -1.58 3.63 26.37
N THR A 907 -2.02 2.50 25.78
CA THR A 907 -3.44 2.15 25.63
C THR A 907 -4.13 1.83 26.97
N ALA A 908 -3.37 1.42 27.99
CA ALA A 908 -3.85 1.13 29.34
C ALA A 908 -3.84 2.34 30.31
N LEU A 909 -3.48 3.55 29.83
CA LEU A 909 -3.48 4.76 30.67
C LEU A 909 -4.89 5.17 31.13
N THR A 910 -4.97 5.73 32.34
CA THR A 910 -6.23 6.02 33.07
C THR A 910 -6.37 7.48 33.51
N ASN A 911 -5.61 8.40 32.90
CA ASN A 911 -5.64 9.84 33.19
C ASN A 911 -6.94 10.57 32.79
N GLY A 912 -7.88 9.90 32.12
CA GLY A 912 -9.15 10.47 31.67
C GLY A 912 -8.92 11.72 30.82
N ASN A 913 -9.69 12.79 31.08
CA ASN A 913 -9.58 14.04 30.33
C ASN A 913 -8.33 14.89 30.66
N LYS A 914 -7.44 14.44 31.55
CA LYS A 914 -6.15 15.11 31.85
C LYS A 914 -5.09 14.71 30.82
N LEU A 915 -5.37 15.01 29.56
CA LEU A 915 -4.61 14.50 28.43
C LEU A 915 -3.31 15.28 28.22
N SER A 916 -2.20 14.57 28.01
CA SER A 916 -0.90 15.17 27.72
C SER A 916 -0.76 15.54 26.24
N PHE A 917 -0.01 16.59 25.93
CA PHE A 917 0.74 16.62 24.67
C PHE A 917 2.03 15.81 24.87
N VAL A 918 2.28 14.83 24.00
CA VAL A 918 3.45 13.96 24.09
C VAL A 918 4.46 14.32 23.00
N ILE A 919 5.66 14.73 23.41
CA ILE A 919 6.77 15.05 22.50
C ILE A 919 7.77 13.90 22.56
N VAL A 920 8.05 13.26 21.43
CA VAL A 920 8.97 12.12 21.35
C VAL A 920 10.14 12.47 20.44
N MET A 921 11.32 12.52 21.03
CA MET A 921 12.61 12.75 20.39
C MET A 921 13.38 11.42 20.38
N ASP A 922 12.90 10.51 19.54
CA ASP A 922 13.45 9.17 19.30
C ASP A 922 13.22 8.72 17.84
N CYS A 923 13.35 7.42 17.57
CA CYS A 923 13.08 6.82 16.26
C CYS A 923 11.78 5.99 16.27
N LEU A 924 11.08 6.00 15.12
CA LEU A 924 9.97 5.10 14.76
C LEU A 924 8.68 5.14 15.62
N ASN A 925 8.62 5.88 16.74
CA ASN A 925 7.40 6.01 17.56
C ASN A 925 6.17 6.57 16.82
N GLY A 926 6.37 7.17 15.64
CA GLY A 926 5.35 7.63 14.71
C GLY A 926 5.31 6.83 13.39
N TYR A 927 5.77 5.57 13.35
CA TYR A 927 5.68 4.68 12.19
C TYR A 927 4.23 4.17 12.01
N PHE A 928 3.30 5.08 11.69
CA PHE A 928 1.87 4.76 11.59
C PHE A 928 1.53 3.96 10.33
N GLN A 929 2.36 4.04 9.28
CA GLN A 929 2.19 3.27 8.05
C GLN A 929 2.41 1.75 8.22
N GLY A 930 2.68 1.28 9.45
CA GLY A 930 2.84 -0.13 9.79
C GLY A 930 1.50 -0.86 9.84
N PRO A 931 1.27 -1.89 8.99
CA PRO A 931 0.00 -2.61 9.01
C PRO A 931 -0.19 -3.48 10.26
N PHE A 932 0.88 -4.08 10.78
CA PHE A 932 0.82 -5.09 11.85
C PHE A 932 1.05 -4.58 13.27
N LEU A 933 1.65 -3.40 13.43
CA LEU A 933 2.05 -2.87 14.73
C LEU A 933 1.40 -1.52 14.96
N LEU A 934 0.85 -1.35 16.16
CA LEU A 934 0.33 -0.08 16.61
C LEU A 934 1.49 0.77 17.16
N SER A 935 1.80 1.88 16.48
CA SER A 935 2.88 2.77 16.92
C SER A 935 2.58 3.41 18.28
N LEU A 936 3.61 3.81 19.03
CA LEU A 936 3.42 4.37 20.37
C LEU A 936 2.55 5.65 20.33
N SER A 937 2.73 6.47 19.29
CA SER A 937 1.95 7.69 19.06
C SER A 937 0.47 7.40 18.85
N GLU A 938 0.14 6.41 18.01
CA GLU A 938 -1.24 5.94 17.89
C GLU A 938 -1.79 5.39 19.20
N GLY A 939 -0.97 4.66 19.97
CA GLY A 939 -1.35 4.16 21.30
C GLY A 939 -1.79 5.28 22.24
N PHE A 940 -1.09 6.42 22.26
CA PHE A 940 -1.50 7.59 23.03
C PHE A 940 -2.82 8.19 22.54
N LEU A 941 -3.04 8.24 21.22
CA LEU A 941 -4.27 8.79 20.63
C LEU A 941 -5.47 7.85 20.83
N LYS A 942 -5.31 6.54 20.68
CA LYS A 942 -6.40 5.55 20.71
C LYS A 942 -6.74 5.07 22.13
N ALA A 943 -5.92 5.37 23.15
CA ALA A 943 -6.18 4.98 24.55
C ALA A 943 -7.59 5.40 25.06
N PRO A 944 -8.50 4.45 25.39
CA PRO A 944 -9.88 4.76 25.77
C PRO A 944 -10.03 5.23 27.22
N GLY A 945 -8.99 5.04 28.05
CA GLY A 945 -8.94 5.50 29.44
C GLY A 945 -8.24 6.86 29.65
N GLY A 946 -7.67 7.45 28.59
CA GLY A 946 -6.88 8.69 28.68
C GLY A 946 -5.84 8.78 27.59
N GLY A 947 -4.55 8.70 27.94
CA GLY A 947 -3.43 8.86 27.02
C GLY A 947 -3.13 10.31 26.69
N GLY A 948 -2.80 10.57 25.42
CA GLY A 948 -2.51 11.92 24.90
C GLY A 948 -3.73 12.56 24.21
N VAL A 949 -3.70 13.89 24.11
CA VAL A 949 -4.55 14.66 23.18
C VAL A 949 -3.89 14.79 21.81
N ALA A 950 -2.56 14.81 21.80
CA ALA A 950 -1.72 14.84 20.62
C ALA A 950 -0.35 14.21 20.92
N ALA A 951 0.35 13.74 19.88
CA ALA A 951 1.72 13.27 19.93
C ALA A 951 2.55 13.87 18.78
N PHE A 952 3.85 14.04 18.98
CA PHE A 952 4.78 14.51 17.95
C PHE A 952 6.04 13.64 17.95
N ALA A 953 6.20 12.80 16.91
CA ALA A 953 7.17 11.70 16.90
C ALA A 953 7.66 11.37 15.49
N SER A 954 8.82 10.72 15.39
CA SER A 954 9.41 10.29 14.11
C SER A 954 8.71 9.07 13.52
N SER A 955 8.36 9.12 12.24
CA SER A 955 8.14 7.93 11.41
C SER A 955 9.47 7.29 10.98
N GLY A 956 10.58 8.02 10.95
CA GLY A 956 11.88 7.55 10.44
C GLY A 956 12.91 7.19 11.52
N LEU A 957 14.01 6.58 11.08
CA LEU A 957 15.30 6.58 11.79
C LEU A 957 16.01 7.92 11.52
N THR A 958 16.50 8.61 12.55
CA THR A 958 17.16 9.94 12.41
C THR A 958 18.28 10.16 13.44
N PHE A 959 18.99 11.30 13.33
CA PHE A 959 20.03 11.73 14.27
C PHE A 959 19.50 12.76 15.31
N PRO A 960 19.95 12.72 16.57
CA PRO A 960 19.38 13.50 17.68
C PRO A 960 19.59 15.03 17.60
N GLU A 961 20.62 15.52 16.90
CA GLU A 961 20.97 16.94 16.89
C GLU A 961 19.88 17.80 16.23
N GLY A 962 19.33 17.35 15.10
CA GLY A 962 18.23 18.03 14.41
C GLY A 962 16.93 18.01 15.22
N GLN A 963 16.67 16.89 15.91
CA GLN A 963 15.53 16.72 16.81
C GLN A 963 15.58 17.72 17.98
N HIS A 964 16.77 17.92 18.55
CA HIS A 964 16.97 18.83 19.68
C HIS A 964 16.78 20.31 19.29
N ALA A 965 17.28 20.72 18.12
CA ALA A 965 17.07 22.06 17.61
C ALA A 965 15.56 22.35 17.39
N MET A 966 14.87 21.42 16.72
CA MET A 966 13.42 21.50 16.48
C MET A 966 12.61 21.51 17.79
N SER A 967 12.87 20.59 18.72
CA SER A 967 12.13 20.53 20.00
C SER A 967 12.37 21.77 20.86
N THR A 968 13.60 22.28 20.94
CA THR A 968 13.88 23.54 21.66
C THR A 968 13.07 24.71 21.09
N GLN A 969 12.99 24.83 19.77
CA GLN A 969 12.17 25.85 19.12
C GLN A 969 10.68 25.64 19.40
N LEU A 970 10.18 24.41 19.30
CA LEU A 970 8.79 24.05 19.60
C LEU A 970 8.37 24.49 21.01
N TYR A 971 9.19 24.27 22.03
CA TYR A 971 8.88 24.65 23.41
C TYR A 971 8.74 26.16 23.56
N SER A 972 9.64 26.93 22.94
CA SER A 972 9.57 28.40 22.97
C SER A 972 8.28 28.95 22.36
N LEU A 973 7.70 28.25 21.38
CA LEU A 973 6.48 28.64 20.68
C LEU A 973 5.19 28.25 21.43
N ILE A 974 5.19 27.12 22.14
CA ILE A 974 4.01 26.61 22.86
C ILE A 974 3.95 27.06 24.34
N TYR A 975 5.08 27.46 24.95
CA TYR A 975 5.14 27.94 26.34
C TYR A 975 5.70 29.36 26.53
N GLY A 976 6.21 30.00 25.47
CA GLY A 976 6.74 31.37 25.51
C GLY A 976 5.70 32.45 25.78
N ALA A 977 6.09 33.71 25.54
CA ALA A 977 5.28 34.88 25.92
C ALA A 977 3.93 35.00 25.18
N GLN A 978 3.78 34.37 24.02
CA GLN A 978 2.55 34.34 23.21
C GLN A 978 2.33 32.93 22.63
N PRO A 979 1.75 31.98 23.40
CA PRO A 979 1.53 30.61 22.93
C PRO A 979 0.63 30.54 21.68
N ILE A 980 1.12 29.87 20.64
CA ILE A 980 0.39 29.62 19.38
C ILE A 980 -0.19 28.20 19.34
N ALA A 981 -0.93 27.85 18.27
CA ALA A 981 -1.47 26.49 18.11
C ALA A 981 -0.34 25.49 17.81
N LEU A 982 -0.56 24.21 18.15
CA LEU A 982 0.45 23.16 18.00
C LEU A 982 0.95 23.02 16.56
N GLY A 983 0.06 23.08 15.56
CA GLY A 983 0.43 22.97 14.15
C GLY A 983 1.26 24.16 13.65
N ASP A 984 0.90 25.39 14.04
CA ASP A 984 1.71 26.58 13.75
C ASP A 984 3.10 26.46 14.37
N ALA A 985 3.15 26.02 15.64
CA ALA A 985 4.40 25.85 16.38
C ALA A 985 5.29 24.77 15.75
N ILE A 986 4.72 23.65 15.31
CA ILE A 986 5.45 22.54 14.68
C ILE A 986 5.98 22.94 13.31
N LYS A 987 5.18 23.60 12.46
CA LYS A 987 5.66 24.12 11.17
C LYS A 987 6.89 25.02 11.36
N ILE A 988 6.81 25.98 12.29
CA ILE A 988 7.93 26.91 12.55
C ILE A 988 9.12 26.16 13.19
N ALA A 989 8.87 25.21 14.09
CA ALA A 989 9.91 24.43 14.77
C ALA A 989 10.74 23.58 13.81
N LYS A 990 10.14 22.97 12.79
CA LYS A 990 10.87 22.22 11.74
C LYS A 990 11.88 23.10 10.98
N GLY A 991 11.60 24.39 10.85
CA GLY A 991 12.52 25.37 10.28
C GLY A 991 13.80 25.61 11.09
N ALA A 992 13.86 25.19 12.37
CA ALA A 992 15.04 25.35 13.22
C ALA A 992 16.18 24.36 12.91
N THR A 993 15.94 23.36 12.06
CA THR A 993 16.95 22.40 11.58
C THR A 993 17.05 22.41 10.06
N THR A 994 18.22 22.07 9.54
CA THR A 994 18.44 21.76 8.11
C THR A 994 18.55 20.25 7.84
N ASP A 995 18.34 19.42 8.86
CA ASP A 995 18.30 17.96 8.71
C ASP A 995 16.95 17.57 8.06
N ILE A 996 17.03 17.15 6.79
CA ILE A 996 15.85 16.95 5.93
C ILE A 996 14.99 15.75 6.37
N ASP A 997 15.61 14.75 6.99
CA ASP A 997 14.88 13.60 7.52
C ASP A 997 14.06 14.05 8.73
N VAL A 998 14.63 14.84 9.65
CA VAL A 998 13.89 15.39 10.79
C VAL A 998 12.72 16.27 10.33
N ARG A 999 12.92 17.11 9.30
CA ARG A 999 11.82 17.92 8.73
C ARG A 999 10.68 17.05 8.19
N ARG A 1000 11.00 16.08 7.33
CA ARG A 1000 9.99 15.28 6.61
C ARG A 1000 9.33 14.19 7.45
N THR A 1001 10.03 13.64 8.45
CA THR A 1001 9.59 12.40 9.15
C THR A 1001 9.02 12.64 10.55
N TRP A 1002 9.07 13.85 11.11
CA TRP A 1002 8.35 14.14 12.36
C TRP A 1002 6.87 14.38 12.12
N ILE A 1003 6.04 13.39 12.44
CA ILE A 1003 4.60 13.40 12.25
C ILE A 1003 3.93 14.02 13.47
N PHE A 1004 2.98 14.93 13.22
CA PHE A 1004 2.09 15.44 14.25
C PHE A 1004 0.78 14.67 14.25
N PHE A 1005 0.54 13.93 15.33
CA PHE A 1005 -0.67 13.17 15.57
C PHE A 1005 -1.63 13.98 16.45
N GLY A 1006 -2.78 14.37 15.91
CA GLY A 1006 -3.77 15.19 16.61
C GLY A 1006 -4.29 16.35 15.77
N ASP A 1007 -5.01 17.26 16.41
CA ASP A 1007 -5.59 18.45 15.77
C ASP A 1007 -4.62 19.65 15.83
N PRO A 1008 -4.19 20.21 14.69
CA PRO A 1008 -3.15 21.25 14.64
C PRO A 1008 -3.61 22.61 15.16
N SER A 1009 -4.91 22.83 15.35
CA SER A 1009 -5.47 24.08 15.89
C SER A 1009 -5.50 24.14 17.42
N ILE A 1010 -5.20 23.03 18.11
CA ILE A 1010 -5.18 22.98 19.58
C ILE A 1010 -4.10 23.90 20.15
N LYS A 1011 -4.43 24.61 21.22
CA LYS A 1011 -3.45 25.20 22.16
C LYS A 1011 -3.41 24.38 23.44
N ILE A 1012 -2.22 24.23 24.04
CA ILE A 1012 -2.00 23.46 25.28
C ILE A 1012 -1.97 24.34 26.55
N ARG A 1013 -2.11 25.64 26.39
CA ARG A 1013 -2.08 26.68 27.43
C ARG A 1013 -3.02 27.82 27.07
#